data_AF-A6G5R3-F1
#
_entry.id   AF-A6G5R3-F1
#
_cell.length_a   1.000
_cell.length_b   1.000
_cell.length_c   1.000
_cell.angle_alpha   90.00
_cell.angle_beta   90.00
_cell.angle_gamma   90.00
#
_symmetry.space_group_name_H-M   'P 1'
#
loop_
_entity.id
_entity.type
_entity.pdbx_description
1 polymer ?
#
loop_
_entity_poly.entity_id
_entity_poly.type
_entity_poly.pdbx_seq_one_letter_code
_entity_poly.pdbx_strand_id
1 'polypeptide(L)'
;MAEEDDDKPFGEASRQAQEVGRQAREAGRQAREWARSFNLNSVGNTVNEWAKRARDLVVEVSENVGVPEAVRDATEQARALRVAGEAGQARTVLRELTGAYGDEPNLVNALALTATHERFIDDRVPGGIEILRELADRLDAKRVGAMALVDAAEALRHQQDPSACLDHLRRGKRNLERLSSQDLIEAQLLAHLLAASAHRRLGQHERAIREIRKAAAALPPGAGDGLRRLTLALGVDQLLADGRVSEAERWVQTAYHRRITDARRQVVRERAAAAAEANQDAEPGVEPEEDMLTVDEAGTEFDGPRAGDELVDTSYTALETALLARVLAARGERSAAMELLTELPSGPSSEPGGGLVFEARVRVLIHVSPDASQACAEALRYLQLDAGDGERLRLWALAEFRRWREASRADDELSPPTAMLSSLAQALSSAPPHARPARSQELAHVALFVEDFSPSVTKALAAVRHELGDEAALTLGEELRLHWIRAALSEALSRAHEGRGADLVPADIKRQFSAGPPYHLSLRPELGEVLGPDELSPLRDPLRREALVAAQRELAVAERSMLDGPAGMDAAGRALVAALIQDPDLPAARRRLAALTRPQVGERLEDQLGAATELLAKLPVDILGATIHGGAEALRMVIAARERLARPLTIAIMGEFSAGKSTFVNALLGEAVAPMGVLPTTNTINVFRRGAGRGARVHYRDATISTVAAGELDAYLRNLDDREADRIRHLEIDRVGERMGDAAVVDTPGLNALDEYHETVAREFIEEADAVVWLFSATQGGTATEAGILAELREGGRKVLGVLNKVDTLDSEADRDELTTYLREQLGEVLVEVLPLSAAQALDYRTGASPDSGQGVDPFTVVDDALERHFLAHARELKAELIRRRLTEALGLARASVLAAVTELERRGAGEDPAAALERATRTLARFSEELHEGLLNLDDVLAREALSLGIVEAGAGLRRKLDEQDAEYLEATLEDAAMAALQTRIASLAGEHEVLANLLVERLVPWARGYLASSAARGFAQELINRHGRAASRGEQALRAAVRSGLRDLADHWRVNARSCFRELERALARARRSSTSAPRAEALRLRSSVLVALDGLVDQVSIEASSES
;
A
#
# COMPACT_ATOMS: atom_id res chain seq x y z
N MET A 1 -101.56 -9.26 9.40
CA MET A 1 -102.24 -8.54 10.49
C MET A 1 -101.17 -7.74 11.22
N ALA A 2 -101.40 -6.42 11.28
CA ALA A 2 -100.63 -5.32 11.89
C ALA A 2 -99.25 -5.03 11.24
N GLU A 3 -99.06 -3.95 10.46
CA GLU A 3 -98.96 -2.49 10.81
C GLU A 3 -97.72 -2.23 11.69
N GLU A 4 -96.79 -1.31 11.39
CA GLU A 4 -96.86 0.08 10.90
C GLU A 4 -95.45 0.58 10.47
N ASP A 5 -95.40 1.56 9.55
CA ASP A 5 -94.45 2.68 9.29
C ASP A 5 -92.95 2.56 9.68
N ASP A 6 -91.97 2.98 8.86
CA ASP A 6 -91.83 4.34 8.33
C ASP A 6 -90.86 4.43 7.12
N ASP A 7 -91.17 5.33 6.19
CA ASP A 7 -90.57 5.50 4.85
C ASP A 7 -89.84 6.87 4.79
N LYS A 8 -88.55 6.86 4.38
CA LYS A 8 -87.69 7.95 3.84
C LYS A 8 -86.98 8.95 4.79
N PRO A 9 -85.65 9.17 4.55
CA PRO A 9 -85.23 10.19 3.59
C PRO A 9 -84.02 9.76 2.73
N PHE A 10 -84.25 8.99 1.66
CA PHE A 10 -83.19 8.68 0.66
C PHE A 10 -83.55 9.11 -0.78
N GLY A 11 -84.75 9.68 -0.99
CA GLY A 11 -85.26 10.06 -2.31
C GLY A 11 -84.87 11.46 -2.80
N GLU A 12 -84.65 12.43 -1.90
CA GLU A 12 -84.33 13.81 -2.28
C GLU A 12 -82.86 14.00 -2.60
N ALA A 13 -81.94 13.46 -1.79
CA ALA A 13 -80.49 13.57 -2.03
C ALA A 13 -80.04 12.90 -3.34
N SER A 14 -80.67 11.78 -3.74
CA SER A 14 -80.35 11.08 -4.99
C SER A 14 -80.88 11.82 -6.23
N ARG A 15 -82.03 12.49 -6.12
CA ARG A 15 -82.57 13.36 -7.19
C ARG A 15 -81.76 14.65 -7.31
N GLN A 16 -81.32 15.24 -6.20
CA GLN A 16 -80.49 16.44 -6.19
C GLN A 16 -79.09 16.15 -6.77
N ALA A 17 -78.48 15.01 -6.44
CA ALA A 17 -77.20 14.60 -7.02
C ALA A 17 -77.28 14.28 -8.53
N GLN A 18 -78.40 13.70 -8.99
CA GLN A 18 -78.63 13.46 -10.42
C GLN A 18 -78.94 14.74 -11.19
N GLU A 19 -79.67 15.69 -10.60
CA GLU A 19 -79.97 17.00 -11.21
C GLU A 19 -78.70 17.87 -11.31
N VAL A 20 -77.88 17.90 -10.26
CA VAL A 20 -76.56 18.57 -10.26
C VAL A 20 -75.61 17.92 -11.27
N GLY A 21 -75.59 16.58 -11.35
CA GLY A 21 -74.80 15.85 -12.33
C GLY A 21 -75.28 16.01 -13.79
N ARG A 22 -76.55 16.39 -13.99
CA ARG A 22 -77.12 16.71 -15.31
C ARG A 22 -76.82 18.16 -15.70
N GLN A 23 -76.99 19.10 -14.78
CA GLN A 23 -76.65 20.52 -14.97
C GLN A 23 -75.16 20.72 -15.22
N ALA A 24 -74.27 19.99 -14.53
CA ALA A 24 -72.83 20.02 -14.78
C ALA A 24 -72.44 19.47 -16.17
N ARG A 25 -73.16 18.45 -16.67
CA ARG A 25 -72.97 17.91 -18.03
C ARG A 25 -73.52 18.81 -19.13
N GLU A 26 -74.57 19.57 -18.83
CA GLU A 26 -75.18 20.55 -19.73
C GLU A 26 -74.33 21.82 -19.82
N ALA A 27 -73.83 22.33 -18.68
CA ALA A 27 -72.83 23.39 -18.61
C ALA A 27 -71.50 22.99 -19.29
N GLY A 28 -71.05 21.75 -19.12
CA GLY A 28 -69.86 21.23 -19.81
C GLY A 28 -70.04 21.00 -21.31
N ARG A 29 -71.28 20.92 -21.82
CA ARG A 29 -71.57 20.92 -23.27
C ARG A 29 -71.66 22.34 -23.82
N GLN A 30 -72.34 23.24 -23.11
CA GLN A 30 -72.41 24.66 -23.47
C GLN A 30 -71.02 25.32 -23.47
N ALA A 31 -70.16 25.01 -22.50
CA ALA A 31 -68.77 25.48 -22.48
C ALA A 31 -67.93 24.96 -23.66
N ARG A 32 -68.20 23.73 -24.15
CA ARG A 32 -67.53 23.15 -25.33
C ARG A 32 -68.07 23.70 -26.65
N GLU A 33 -69.34 24.07 -26.72
CA GLU A 33 -69.92 24.79 -27.87
C GLU A 33 -69.48 26.26 -27.88
N TRP A 34 -69.38 26.90 -26.72
CA TRP A 34 -68.87 28.26 -26.55
C TRP A 34 -67.38 28.35 -26.91
N ALA A 35 -66.56 27.38 -26.48
CA ALA A 35 -65.13 27.27 -26.83
C ALA A 35 -64.87 26.98 -28.32
N ARG A 36 -65.82 26.39 -29.05
CA ARG A 36 -65.71 26.21 -30.52
C ARG A 36 -66.04 27.47 -31.31
N SER A 37 -66.69 28.46 -30.69
CA SER A 37 -67.13 29.70 -31.34
C SER A 37 -66.11 30.85 -31.30
N PHE A 38 -65.07 30.76 -30.48
CA PHE A 38 -63.99 31.76 -30.37
C PHE A 38 -62.62 31.14 -30.68
N ASN A 39 -62.00 31.60 -31.76
CA ASN A 39 -60.70 31.13 -32.25
C ASN A 39 -59.56 31.96 -31.62
N LEU A 40 -59.15 31.68 -30.37
CA LEU A 40 -58.10 32.41 -29.63
C LEU A 40 -57.21 31.47 -28.81
N ASN A 41 -55.90 31.41 -29.15
CA ASN A 41 -54.90 30.48 -28.60
C ASN A 41 -54.27 30.89 -27.24
N SER A 42 -54.71 31.96 -26.56
CA SER A 42 -54.07 32.43 -25.31
C SER A 42 -54.82 32.13 -24.00
N VAL A 43 -56.01 31.51 -24.06
CA VAL A 43 -56.84 31.22 -22.86
C VAL A 43 -56.73 29.75 -22.40
N GLY A 44 -55.98 28.91 -23.13
CA GLY A 44 -55.85 27.48 -22.85
C GLY A 44 -55.16 27.16 -21.52
N ASN A 45 -54.20 27.98 -21.08
CA ASN A 45 -53.46 27.74 -19.83
C ASN A 45 -54.26 28.16 -18.59
N THR A 46 -55.01 29.27 -18.65
CA THR A 46 -55.84 29.76 -17.55
C THR A 46 -57.02 28.83 -17.26
N VAL A 47 -57.63 28.24 -18.30
CA VAL A 47 -58.72 27.26 -18.14
C VAL A 47 -58.18 25.91 -17.63
N ASN A 48 -56.97 25.50 -18.02
CA ASN A 48 -56.32 24.30 -17.48
C ASN A 48 -55.94 24.48 -16.01
N GLU A 49 -55.42 25.65 -15.63
CA GLU A 49 -55.15 26.05 -14.23
C GLU A 49 -56.44 26.01 -13.40
N TRP A 50 -57.53 26.57 -13.90
CA TRP A 50 -58.82 26.59 -13.21
C TRP A 50 -59.43 25.18 -13.11
N ALA A 51 -59.31 24.36 -14.16
CA ALA A 51 -59.74 22.96 -14.15
C ALA A 51 -58.88 22.07 -13.25
N LYS A 52 -57.61 22.43 -13.02
CA LYS A 52 -56.72 21.78 -12.06
C LYS A 52 -57.11 22.19 -10.64
N ARG A 53 -57.24 23.49 -10.34
CA ARG A 53 -57.69 24.00 -9.04
C ARG A 53 -59.09 23.50 -8.64
N ALA A 54 -60.05 23.45 -9.56
CA ALA A 54 -61.37 22.91 -9.29
C ALA A 54 -61.34 21.40 -9.03
N ARG A 55 -60.44 20.66 -9.68
CA ARG A 55 -60.23 19.22 -9.44
C ARG A 55 -59.54 18.98 -8.11
N ASP A 56 -58.52 19.77 -7.80
CA ASP A 56 -57.78 19.71 -6.53
C ASP A 56 -58.71 20.05 -5.35
N LEU A 57 -59.56 21.07 -5.48
CA LEU A 57 -60.58 21.44 -4.50
C LEU A 57 -61.63 20.32 -4.33
N VAL A 58 -62.09 19.69 -5.41
CA VAL A 58 -63.03 18.56 -5.35
C VAL A 58 -62.39 17.32 -4.71
N VAL A 59 -61.10 17.07 -4.98
CA VAL A 59 -60.33 15.98 -4.36
C VAL A 59 -60.18 16.23 -2.86
N GLU A 60 -59.73 17.43 -2.47
CA GLU A 60 -59.54 17.87 -1.08
C GLU A 60 -60.85 17.81 -0.28
N VAL A 61 -61.96 18.30 -0.84
CA VAL A 61 -63.29 18.22 -0.22
C VAL A 61 -63.74 16.77 -0.08
N SER A 62 -63.40 15.88 -1.02
CA SER A 62 -63.76 14.46 -0.96
C SER A 62 -62.90 13.65 0.03
N GLU A 63 -61.62 14.01 0.21
CA GLU A 63 -60.68 13.36 1.12
C GLU A 63 -60.96 13.71 2.59
N ASN A 64 -61.56 14.87 2.84
CA ASN A 64 -61.82 15.42 4.18
C ASN A 64 -63.24 15.20 4.71
N VAL A 65 -64.09 14.43 4.02
CA VAL A 65 -65.47 14.16 4.45
C VAL A 65 -65.48 13.35 5.75
N GLY A 66 -65.96 13.96 6.85
CA GLY A 66 -66.13 13.29 8.15
C GLY A 66 -64.99 13.48 9.15
N VAL A 67 -63.97 14.29 8.83
CA VAL A 67 -62.85 14.62 9.73
C VAL A 67 -63.19 15.88 10.54
N PRO A 68 -62.99 15.90 11.87
CA PRO A 68 -63.17 17.12 12.66
C PRO A 68 -62.27 18.26 12.16
N GLU A 69 -62.82 19.48 12.07
CA GLU A 69 -62.11 20.67 11.58
C GLU A 69 -60.81 20.94 12.36
N ALA A 70 -60.84 20.81 13.69
CA ALA A 70 -59.66 20.94 14.53
C ALA A 70 -58.54 19.93 14.21
N VAL A 71 -58.90 18.70 13.81
CA VAL A 71 -57.93 17.68 13.40
C VAL A 71 -57.38 17.99 12.01
N ARG A 72 -58.24 18.36 11.06
CA ARG A 72 -57.84 18.72 9.70
C ARG A 72 -56.81 19.85 9.71
N ASP A 73 -57.15 20.98 10.33
CA ASP A 73 -56.32 22.17 10.34
C ASP A 73 -54.96 21.91 11.02
N ALA A 74 -54.96 21.15 12.12
CA ALA A 74 -53.72 20.76 12.80
C ALA A 74 -52.87 19.78 11.98
N THR A 75 -53.48 18.83 11.26
CA THR A 75 -52.73 17.91 10.38
C THR A 75 -52.11 18.61 9.18
N GLU A 76 -52.80 19.60 8.61
CA GLU A 76 -52.27 20.46 7.53
C GLU A 76 -51.13 21.34 8.03
N GLN A 77 -51.32 22.01 9.18
CA GLN A 77 -50.27 22.80 9.82
C GLN A 77 -49.03 21.95 10.16
N ALA A 78 -49.25 20.77 10.73
CA ALA A 78 -48.17 19.85 11.05
C ALA A 78 -47.45 19.35 9.79
N ARG A 79 -48.16 19.14 8.68
CA ARG A 79 -47.54 18.78 7.40
C ARG A 79 -46.66 19.91 6.88
N ALA A 80 -47.14 21.16 6.88
CA ALA A 80 -46.35 22.31 6.47
C ALA A 80 -45.06 22.42 7.29
N LEU A 81 -45.15 22.23 8.61
CA LEU A 81 -44.00 22.22 9.53
C LEU A 81 -43.04 21.05 9.24
N ARG A 82 -43.53 19.81 9.04
CA ARG A 82 -42.66 18.66 8.69
C ARG A 82 -41.95 18.85 7.36
N VAL A 83 -42.66 19.34 6.36
CA VAL A 83 -42.11 19.64 5.04
C VAL A 83 -41.04 20.72 5.15
N ALA A 84 -41.24 21.74 6.00
CA ALA A 84 -40.23 22.77 6.30
C ALA A 84 -39.03 22.26 7.14
N GLY A 85 -39.11 21.05 7.71
CA GLY A 85 -38.06 20.47 8.57
C GLY A 85 -38.24 20.76 10.07
N GLU A 86 -39.41 21.21 10.50
CA GLU A 86 -39.73 21.58 11.88
C GLU A 86 -40.58 20.49 12.57
N ALA A 87 -40.13 19.23 12.52
CA ALA A 87 -40.90 18.08 12.99
C ALA A 87 -41.24 18.15 14.50
N GLY A 88 -40.37 18.75 15.32
CA GLY A 88 -40.64 18.96 16.75
C GLY A 88 -41.79 19.93 17.04
N GLN A 89 -41.96 20.96 16.20
CA GLN A 89 -43.11 21.86 16.29
C GLN A 89 -44.37 21.19 15.79
N ALA A 90 -44.28 20.46 14.67
CA ALA A 90 -45.38 19.63 14.16
C ALA A 90 -45.91 18.67 15.23
N ARG A 91 -45.00 18.05 16.00
CA ARG A 91 -45.37 17.15 17.10
C ARG A 91 -46.07 17.88 18.25
N THR A 92 -45.67 19.11 18.55
CA THR A 92 -46.32 19.92 19.60
C THR A 92 -47.76 20.22 19.21
N VAL A 93 -47.97 20.70 17.98
CA VAL A 93 -49.30 20.97 17.41
C VAL A 93 -50.21 19.74 17.48
N LEU A 94 -49.70 18.57 17.08
CA LEU A 94 -50.50 17.35 17.06
C LEU A 94 -50.77 16.76 18.47
N ARG A 95 -49.84 16.94 19.42
CA ARG A 95 -49.97 16.36 20.76
C ARG A 95 -51.14 16.94 21.54
N GLU A 96 -51.44 18.23 21.37
CA GLU A 96 -52.55 18.91 22.04
C GLU A 96 -53.91 18.27 21.75
N LEU A 97 -54.04 17.59 20.61
CA LEU A 97 -55.28 16.94 20.17
C LEU A 97 -55.42 15.47 20.61
N THR A 98 -54.34 14.83 21.06
CA THR A 98 -54.35 13.39 21.40
C THR A 98 -55.30 13.02 22.53
N GLY A 99 -55.59 13.93 23.45
CA GLY A 99 -56.52 13.69 24.57
C GLY A 99 -58.00 13.71 24.16
N ALA A 100 -58.37 14.50 23.16
CA ALA A 100 -59.76 14.69 22.72
C ALA A 100 -60.11 13.89 21.45
N TYR A 101 -59.11 13.63 20.59
CA TYR A 101 -59.29 13.02 19.27
C TYR A 101 -58.36 11.82 19.05
N GLY A 102 -57.93 11.14 20.11
CA GLY A 102 -56.99 10.01 20.03
C GLY A 102 -57.47 8.81 19.19
N ASP A 103 -58.79 8.70 18.97
CA ASP A 103 -59.39 7.65 18.15
C ASP A 103 -59.55 8.05 16.66
N GLU A 104 -59.05 9.22 16.24
CA GLU A 104 -59.11 9.68 14.85
C GLU A 104 -57.92 9.17 14.01
N PRO A 105 -58.14 8.34 12.97
CA PRO A 105 -57.05 7.75 12.18
C PRO A 105 -56.12 8.77 11.50
N ASN A 106 -56.65 9.93 11.09
CA ASN A 106 -55.87 10.98 10.43
C ASN A 106 -54.86 11.63 11.40
N LEU A 107 -55.25 11.83 12.66
CA LEU A 107 -54.35 12.32 13.70
C LEU A 107 -53.22 11.32 13.96
N VAL A 108 -53.54 10.03 14.06
CA VAL A 108 -52.54 8.97 14.30
C VAL A 108 -51.58 8.82 13.12
N ASN A 109 -52.06 8.89 11.86
CA ASN A 109 -51.19 8.89 10.69
C ASN A 109 -50.26 10.11 10.64
N ALA A 110 -50.76 11.31 10.96
CA ALA A 110 -49.94 12.52 11.01
C ALA A 110 -48.87 12.45 12.11
N LEU A 111 -49.20 11.88 13.28
CA LEU A 111 -48.24 11.61 14.35
C LEU A 111 -47.18 10.59 13.92
N ALA A 112 -47.56 9.54 13.19
CA ALA A 112 -46.64 8.54 12.65
C ALA A 112 -45.68 9.10 11.59
N LEU A 113 -46.17 9.94 10.67
CA LEU A 113 -45.33 10.67 9.73
C LEU A 113 -44.34 11.61 10.46
N THR A 114 -44.83 12.31 11.49
CA THR A 114 -44.00 13.19 12.34
C THR A 114 -42.91 12.41 13.08
N ALA A 115 -43.26 11.27 13.68
CA ALA A 115 -42.29 10.42 14.36
C ALA A 115 -41.24 9.85 13.39
N THR A 116 -41.64 9.53 12.16
CA THR A 116 -40.71 9.07 11.11
C THR A 116 -39.75 10.19 10.70
N HIS A 117 -40.24 11.43 10.53
CA HIS A 117 -39.40 12.61 10.27
C HIS A 117 -38.40 12.88 11.40
N GLU A 118 -38.85 12.97 12.66
CA GLU A 118 -37.97 13.20 13.81
C GLU A 118 -36.85 12.16 13.89
N ARG A 119 -37.19 10.91 13.57
CA ARG A 119 -36.25 9.77 13.64
C ARG A 119 -35.27 9.71 12.49
N PHE A 120 -35.70 10.09 11.29
CA PHE A 120 -34.91 9.91 10.07
C PHE A 120 -34.13 11.16 9.67
N ILE A 121 -34.64 12.37 9.97
CA ILE A 121 -34.07 13.66 9.55
C ILE A 121 -33.36 14.36 10.72
N ASP A 122 -34.00 14.48 11.88
CA ASP A 122 -33.50 15.30 12.99
C ASP A 122 -32.58 14.54 13.96
N ASP A 123 -32.36 13.25 13.72
CA ASP A 123 -31.60 12.34 14.58
C ASP A 123 -32.12 12.26 16.03
N ARG A 124 -33.36 12.71 16.27
CA ARG A 124 -33.97 12.76 17.60
C ARG A 124 -34.66 11.44 17.91
N VAL A 125 -34.57 10.99 19.15
CA VAL A 125 -35.44 9.91 19.65
C VAL A 125 -36.86 10.45 19.71
N PRO A 126 -37.81 9.94 18.90
CA PRO A 126 -39.17 10.43 18.94
C PRO A 126 -39.75 10.06 20.31
N GLY A 127 -40.14 11.04 21.09
CA GLY A 127 -40.74 10.77 22.40
C GLY A 127 -42.20 10.32 22.24
N GLY A 128 -42.64 9.38 23.08
CA GLY A 128 -44.02 8.92 23.05
C GLY A 128 -44.38 7.99 21.90
N ILE A 129 -43.41 7.29 21.29
CA ILE A 129 -43.69 6.19 20.33
C ILE A 129 -44.56 5.11 20.97
N GLU A 130 -44.35 4.79 22.25
CA GLU A 130 -45.18 3.82 22.98
C GLU A 130 -46.65 4.27 23.04
N ILE A 131 -46.88 5.57 23.28
CA ILE A 131 -48.21 6.18 23.27
C ILE A 131 -48.80 6.15 21.85
N LEU A 132 -47.99 6.43 20.82
CA LEU A 132 -48.42 6.35 19.43
C LEU A 132 -48.85 4.92 19.04
N ARG A 133 -48.11 3.89 19.46
CA ARG A 133 -48.47 2.49 19.24
C ARG A 133 -49.77 2.13 19.98
N GLU A 134 -49.92 2.57 21.23
CA GLU A 134 -51.14 2.34 22.00
C GLU A 134 -52.38 2.95 21.33
N LEU A 135 -52.25 4.16 20.77
CA LEU A 135 -53.33 4.81 20.00
C LEU A 135 -53.62 4.06 18.68
N ALA A 136 -52.58 3.62 17.97
CA ALA A 136 -52.74 2.87 16.72
C ALA A 136 -53.41 1.51 16.95
N ASP A 137 -53.10 0.81 18.05
CA ASP A 137 -53.67 -0.50 18.40
C ASP A 137 -55.17 -0.45 18.69
N ARG A 138 -55.70 0.73 19.07
CA ARG A 138 -57.14 0.95 19.27
C ARG A 138 -57.92 1.09 17.96
N LEU A 139 -57.22 1.23 16.83
CA LEU A 139 -57.80 1.52 15.52
C LEU A 139 -57.58 0.38 14.51
N ASP A 140 -58.35 0.36 13.42
CA ASP A 140 -58.13 -0.60 12.33
C ASP A 140 -56.79 -0.30 11.63
N ALA A 141 -55.86 -1.27 11.65
CA ALA A 141 -54.56 -1.19 11.00
C ALA A 141 -54.61 -0.80 9.51
N LYS A 142 -55.75 -1.02 8.83
CA LYS A 142 -55.97 -0.57 7.43
C LYS A 142 -56.14 0.94 7.29
N ARG A 143 -56.52 1.63 8.36
CA ARG A 143 -56.75 3.09 8.42
C ARG A 143 -55.53 3.84 8.96
N VAL A 144 -54.61 3.17 9.64
CA VAL A 144 -53.37 3.77 10.20
C VAL A 144 -52.13 3.34 9.41
N GLY A 145 -52.16 3.53 8.08
CA GLY A 145 -51.13 3.02 7.18
C GLY A 145 -49.72 3.56 7.42
N ALA A 146 -49.59 4.78 7.95
CA ALA A 146 -48.29 5.44 8.18
C ALA A 146 -47.45 4.77 9.28
N MET A 147 -48.04 3.95 10.15
CA MET A 147 -47.29 3.19 11.17
C MET A 147 -46.25 2.24 10.57
N ALA A 148 -46.47 1.74 9.35
CA ALA A 148 -45.49 0.91 8.66
C ALA A 148 -44.16 1.65 8.39
N LEU A 149 -44.17 2.98 8.29
CA LEU A 149 -42.97 3.80 8.14
C LEU A 149 -42.21 3.95 9.46
N VAL A 150 -42.94 4.07 10.58
CA VAL A 150 -42.36 4.09 11.93
C VAL A 150 -41.66 2.76 12.20
N ASP A 151 -42.35 1.63 11.95
CA ASP A 151 -41.77 0.30 12.11
C ASP A 151 -40.54 0.09 11.20
N ALA A 152 -40.62 0.54 9.94
CA ALA A 152 -39.50 0.46 9.00
C ALA A 152 -38.29 1.30 9.44
N ALA A 153 -38.52 2.50 9.98
CA ALA A 153 -37.47 3.36 10.53
C ALA A 153 -36.86 2.78 11.82
N GLU A 154 -37.68 2.11 12.63
CA GLU A 154 -37.24 1.42 13.84
C GLU A 154 -36.41 0.18 13.55
N ALA A 155 -36.82 -0.61 12.56
CA ALA A 155 -36.06 -1.75 12.06
C ALA A 155 -34.66 -1.32 11.61
N LEU A 156 -34.55 -0.21 10.85
CA LEU A 156 -33.25 0.30 10.40
C LEU A 156 -32.37 0.84 11.54
N ARG A 157 -32.93 1.56 12.51
CA ARG A 157 -32.10 2.24 13.52
C ARG A 157 -31.86 1.45 14.80
N HIS A 158 -32.89 0.84 15.37
CA HIS A 158 -32.78 0.16 16.67
C HIS A 158 -32.42 -1.32 16.52
N GLN A 159 -33.05 -2.01 15.57
CA GLN A 159 -32.80 -3.45 15.33
C GLN A 159 -31.65 -3.69 14.35
N GLN A 160 -31.22 -2.64 13.63
CA GLN A 160 -30.24 -2.71 12.55
C GLN A 160 -30.56 -3.76 11.47
N ASP A 161 -31.86 -4.02 11.25
CA ASP A 161 -32.34 -5.02 10.30
C ASP A 161 -32.93 -4.36 9.03
N PRO A 162 -32.13 -4.22 7.96
CA PRO A 162 -32.62 -3.67 6.70
C PRO A 162 -33.60 -4.57 5.96
N SER A 163 -33.60 -5.89 6.21
CA SER A 163 -34.55 -6.82 5.59
C SER A 163 -35.94 -6.64 6.21
N ALA A 164 -36.01 -6.55 7.54
CA ALA A 164 -37.24 -6.23 8.25
C ALA A 164 -37.81 -4.88 7.80
N CYS A 165 -36.97 -3.86 7.61
CA CYS A 165 -37.39 -2.57 7.05
C CYS A 165 -38.12 -2.74 5.71
N LEU A 166 -37.51 -3.44 4.75
CA LEU A 166 -38.12 -3.68 3.44
C LEU A 166 -39.41 -4.51 3.55
N ASP A 167 -39.49 -5.43 4.50
CA ASP A 167 -40.70 -6.22 4.75
C ASP A 167 -41.83 -5.37 5.34
N HIS A 168 -41.54 -4.48 6.30
CA HIS A 168 -42.51 -3.52 6.83
C HIS A 168 -43.03 -2.60 5.72
N LEU A 169 -42.15 -2.05 4.89
CA LEU A 169 -42.53 -1.23 3.73
C LEU A 169 -43.37 -2.03 2.72
N ARG A 170 -43.01 -3.28 2.44
CA ARG A 170 -43.74 -4.15 1.49
C ARG A 170 -45.14 -4.50 2.00
N ARG A 171 -45.28 -4.84 3.28
CA ARG A 171 -46.57 -5.18 3.92
C ARG A 171 -47.47 -3.94 4.05
N GLY A 172 -46.88 -2.79 4.38
CA GLY A 172 -47.58 -1.52 4.55
C GLY A 172 -48.03 -0.83 3.26
N LYS A 173 -47.43 -1.17 2.10
CA LYS A 173 -47.64 -0.46 0.82
C LYS A 173 -49.12 -0.20 0.47
N ARG A 174 -49.97 -1.24 0.52
CA ARG A 174 -51.41 -1.12 0.19
C ARG A 174 -52.19 -0.23 1.16
N ASN A 175 -51.72 -0.10 2.40
CA ASN A 175 -52.35 0.76 3.40
C ASN A 175 -51.87 2.21 3.26
N LEU A 176 -50.60 2.43 2.87
CA LEU A 176 -50.09 3.76 2.52
C LEU A 176 -50.86 4.37 1.35
N GLU A 177 -51.19 3.57 0.33
CA GLU A 177 -52.00 3.97 -0.84
C GLU A 177 -53.43 4.46 -0.48
N ARG A 178 -53.87 4.32 0.77
CA ARG A 178 -55.17 4.80 1.27
C ARG A 178 -55.09 6.12 2.04
N LEU A 179 -53.90 6.67 2.24
CA LEU A 179 -53.71 7.99 2.82
C LEU A 179 -54.28 9.08 1.90
N SER A 180 -54.50 10.28 2.44
CA SER A 180 -54.82 11.46 1.63
C SER A 180 -53.77 11.65 0.54
N SER A 181 -54.15 12.23 -0.60
CA SER A 181 -53.23 12.47 -1.72
C SER A 181 -51.93 13.16 -1.31
N GLN A 182 -52.04 14.11 -0.37
CA GLN A 182 -50.94 14.91 0.13
C GLN A 182 -50.06 14.15 1.16
N ASP A 183 -50.65 13.36 2.07
CA ASP A 183 -49.88 12.49 2.98
C ASP A 183 -49.24 11.31 2.26
N LEU A 184 -49.85 10.84 1.16
CA LEU A 184 -49.31 9.76 0.34
C LEU A 184 -47.98 10.16 -0.31
N ILE A 185 -47.86 11.41 -0.81
CA ILE A 185 -46.61 11.92 -1.39
C ILE A 185 -45.49 11.94 -0.35
N GLU A 186 -45.78 12.48 0.84
CA GLU A 186 -44.85 12.51 1.97
C GLU A 186 -44.44 11.08 2.39
N ALA A 187 -45.41 10.19 2.55
CA ALA A 187 -45.20 8.79 2.90
C ALA A 187 -44.35 8.04 1.87
N GLN A 188 -44.56 8.28 0.57
CA GLN A 188 -43.79 7.67 -0.52
C GLN A 188 -42.33 8.16 -0.50
N LEU A 189 -42.10 9.45 -0.31
CA LEU A 189 -40.75 10.01 -0.17
C LEU A 189 -39.99 9.30 0.97
N LEU A 190 -40.59 9.22 2.15
CA LEU A 190 -39.99 8.56 3.32
C LEU A 190 -39.77 7.06 3.07
N ALA A 191 -40.74 6.37 2.45
CA ALA A 191 -40.61 4.97 2.10
C ALA A 191 -39.42 4.73 1.15
N HIS A 192 -39.24 5.59 0.14
CA HIS A 192 -38.13 5.49 -0.80
C HIS A 192 -36.78 5.77 -0.13
N LEU A 193 -36.69 6.75 0.77
CA LEU A 193 -35.47 7.04 1.52
C LEU A 193 -35.10 5.89 2.49
N LEU A 194 -36.09 5.30 3.17
CA LEU A 194 -35.91 4.12 4.01
C LEU A 194 -35.50 2.91 3.17
N ALA A 195 -36.15 2.66 2.04
CA ALA A 195 -35.82 1.57 1.13
C ALA A 195 -34.42 1.74 0.51
N ALA A 196 -34.03 2.95 0.10
CA ALA A 196 -32.69 3.24 -0.40
C ALA A 196 -31.62 2.95 0.66
N SER A 197 -31.87 3.38 1.90
CA SER A 197 -31.00 3.12 3.04
C SER A 197 -30.89 1.62 3.35
N ALA A 198 -32.00 0.89 3.29
CA ALA A 198 -32.04 -0.56 3.49
C ALA A 198 -31.32 -1.34 2.37
N HIS A 199 -31.56 -0.98 1.11
CA HIS A 199 -30.89 -1.61 -0.04
C HIS A 199 -29.38 -1.36 -0.04
N ARG A 200 -28.92 -0.16 0.33
CA ARG A 200 -27.49 0.14 0.51
C ARG A 200 -26.86 -0.77 1.52
N ARG A 201 -27.50 -0.86 2.68
CA ARG A 201 -27.10 -1.75 3.76
C ARG A 201 -26.99 -3.18 3.23
N LEU A 202 -27.98 -3.69 2.52
CA LEU A 202 -27.92 -5.02 1.91
C LEU A 202 -26.90 -5.18 0.74
N GLY A 203 -26.06 -4.19 0.42
CA GLY A 203 -25.12 -4.24 -0.71
C GLY A 203 -25.79 -4.18 -2.08
N GLN A 204 -27.08 -3.84 -2.15
CA GLN A 204 -27.88 -3.79 -3.37
C GLN A 204 -27.81 -2.39 -3.99
N HIS A 205 -26.62 -1.95 -4.40
CA HIS A 205 -26.34 -0.58 -4.85
C HIS A 205 -27.28 -0.10 -5.97
N GLU A 206 -27.52 -0.91 -7.01
CA GLU A 206 -28.46 -0.60 -8.10
C GLU A 206 -29.93 -0.44 -7.65
N ARG A 207 -30.35 -1.14 -6.60
CA ARG A 207 -31.69 -0.95 -6.02
C ARG A 207 -31.72 0.31 -5.16
N ALA A 208 -30.68 0.55 -4.37
CA ALA A 208 -30.55 1.75 -3.57
C ALA A 208 -30.55 3.03 -4.44
N ILE A 209 -29.80 3.03 -5.55
CA ILE A 209 -29.75 4.13 -6.52
C ILE A 209 -31.11 4.36 -7.19
N ARG A 210 -31.87 3.30 -7.48
CA ARG A 210 -33.23 3.45 -8.01
C ARG A 210 -34.18 4.06 -6.99
N GLU A 211 -34.15 3.60 -5.74
CA GLU A 211 -35.01 4.14 -4.69
C GLU A 211 -34.66 5.60 -4.36
N ILE A 212 -33.38 5.99 -4.33
CA ILE A 212 -33.00 7.39 -4.10
C ILE A 212 -33.42 8.31 -5.25
N ARG A 213 -33.43 7.82 -6.50
CA ARG A 213 -33.99 8.56 -7.66
C ARG A 213 -35.50 8.75 -7.54
N LYS A 214 -36.23 7.74 -7.06
CA LYS A 214 -37.66 7.86 -6.78
C LYS A 214 -37.93 8.84 -5.64
N ALA A 215 -37.13 8.81 -4.57
CA ALA A 215 -37.19 9.80 -3.50
C ALA A 215 -36.95 11.23 -4.05
N ALA A 216 -35.91 11.42 -4.87
CA ALA A 216 -35.60 12.70 -5.51
C ALA A 216 -36.73 13.23 -6.41
N ALA A 217 -37.50 12.34 -7.04
CA ALA A 217 -38.66 12.68 -7.85
C ALA A 217 -39.92 12.97 -7.01
N ALA A 218 -40.06 12.34 -5.84
CA ALA A 218 -41.18 12.50 -4.92
C ALA A 218 -41.03 13.71 -3.96
N LEU A 219 -39.94 14.47 -4.05
CA LEU A 219 -39.67 15.63 -3.20
C LEU A 219 -40.67 16.77 -3.46
N PRO A 220 -41.42 17.26 -2.44
CA PRO A 220 -42.34 18.37 -2.59
C PRO A 220 -41.64 19.69 -2.98
N PRO A 221 -42.26 20.58 -3.78
CA PRO A 221 -41.69 21.88 -4.13
C PRO A 221 -41.37 22.75 -2.91
N GLY A 222 -42.17 22.65 -1.85
CA GLY A 222 -41.98 23.38 -0.58
C GLY A 222 -41.08 22.67 0.44
N ALA A 223 -40.45 21.53 0.09
CA ALA A 223 -39.58 20.81 1.02
C ALA A 223 -38.44 21.71 1.50
N GLY A 224 -38.30 21.82 2.81
CA GLY A 224 -37.24 22.54 3.49
C GLY A 224 -35.89 21.85 3.35
N ASP A 225 -34.87 22.54 3.86
CA ASP A 225 -33.47 22.16 3.70
C ASP A 225 -33.13 20.77 4.24
N GLY A 226 -33.76 20.31 5.32
CA GLY A 226 -33.46 19.02 5.94
C GLY A 226 -33.64 17.81 5.00
N LEU A 227 -34.81 17.70 4.37
CA LEU A 227 -35.13 16.61 3.43
C LEU A 227 -34.25 16.65 2.17
N ARG A 228 -33.98 17.87 1.67
CA ARG A 228 -33.14 18.08 0.49
C ARG A 228 -31.69 17.68 0.76
N ARG A 229 -31.13 18.11 1.90
CA ARG A 229 -29.77 17.77 2.35
C ARG A 229 -29.60 16.25 2.53
N LEU A 230 -30.58 15.58 3.14
CA LEU A 230 -30.55 14.14 3.36
C LEU A 230 -30.59 13.34 2.06
N THR A 231 -31.48 13.71 1.14
CA THR A 231 -31.60 13.07 -0.18
C THR A 231 -30.33 13.27 -1.01
N LEU A 232 -29.73 14.46 -0.92
CA LEU A 232 -28.46 14.78 -1.57
C LEU A 232 -27.31 13.92 -1.01
N ALA A 233 -27.12 13.92 0.31
CA ALA A 233 -26.05 13.17 0.97
C ALA A 233 -26.16 11.66 0.72
N LEU A 234 -27.36 11.09 0.89
CA LEU A 234 -27.61 9.67 0.61
C LEU A 234 -27.35 9.34 -0.86
N GLY A 235 -27.76 10.19 -1.79
CA GLY A 235 -27.54 9.98 -3.23
C GLY A 235 -26.05 9.96 -3.60
N VAL A 236 -25.29 10.95 -3.14
CA VAL A 236 -23.83 11.01 -3.36
C VAL A 236 -23.14 9.78 -2.77
N ASP A 237 -23.50 9.42 -1.54
CA ASP A 237 -22.99 8.23 -0.89
C ASP A 237 -23.22 6.95 -1.70
N GLN A 238 -24.44 6.72 -2.21
CA GLN A 238 -24.72 5.52 -3.00
C GLN A 238 -23.88 5.48 -4.27
N LEU A 239 -23.80 6.62 -4.96
CA LEU A 239 -23.15 6.71 -6.26
C LEU A 239 -21.63 6.56 -6.11
N LEU A 240 -21.03 7.11 -5.06
CA LEU A 240 -19.60 6.91 -4.75
C LEU A 240 -19.30 5.47 -4.30
N ALA A 241 -20.19 4.86 -3.50
CA ALA A 241 -20.06 3.45 -3.13
C ALA A 241 -20.05 2.54 -4.37
N ASP A 242 -20.83 2.85 -5.40
CA ASP A 242 -20.87 2.09 -6.66
C ASP A 242 -19.78 2.51 -7.68
N GLY A 243 -18.96 3.51 -7.36
CA GLY A 243 -17.90 4.02 -8.24
C GLY A 243 -18.39 4.92 -9.39
N ARG A 244 -19.65 5.37 -9.36
CA ARG A 244 -20.29 6.25 -10.35
C ARG A 244 -20.01 7.72 -10.08
N VAL A 245 -18.73 8.09 -10.05
CA VAL A 245 -18.25 9.42 -9.64
C VAL A 245 -18.87 10.56 -10.46
N SER A 246 -18.95 10.43 -11.79
CA SER A 246 -19.54 11.45 -12.66
C SER A 246 -21.04 11.64 -12.48
N GLU A 247 -21.75 10.60 -12.02
CA GLU A 247 -23.16 10.75 -11.65
C GLU A 247 -23.33 11.40 -10.29
N ALA A 248 -22.43 11.10 -9.33
CA ALA A 248 -22.41 11.77 -8.04
C ALA A 248 -22.18 13.28 -8.17
N GLU A 249 -21.30 13.69 -9.08
CA GLU A 249 -21.05 15.11 -9.39
C GLU A 249 -22.31 15.79 -9.94
N ARG A 250 -22.92 15.19 -10.97
CA ARG A 250 -24.18 15.68 -11.54
C ARG A 250 -25.29 15.74 -10.49
N TRP A 251 -25.31 14.81 -9.54
CA TRP A 251 -26.25 14.81 -8.43
C TRP A 251 -26.11 16.06 -7.55
N VAL A 252 -24.88 16.44 -7.20
CA VAL A 252 -24.59 17.66 -6.43
C VAL A 252 -24.94 18.92 -7.23
N GLN A 253 -24.50 19.00 -8.49
CA GLN A 253 -24.77 20.15 -9.36
C GLN A 253 -26.27 20.35 -9.60
N THR A 254 -27.02 19.25 -9.80
CA THR A 254 -28.48 19.31 -9.97
C THR A 254 -29.17 19.86 -8.72
N ALA A 255 -28.73 19.44 -7.53
CA ALA A 255 -29.28 19.95 -6.28
C ALA A 255 -29.00 21.45 -6.11
N TYR A 256 -27.77 21.88 -6.40
CA TYR A 256 -27.35 23.28 -6.40
C TYR A 256 -28.21 24.15 -7.33
N HIS A 257 -28.34 23.76 -8.60
CA HIS A 257 -29.14 24.52 -9.57
C HIS A 257 -30.62 24.58 -9.19
N ARG A 258 -31.18 23.49 -8.65
CA ARG A 258 -32.56 23.47 -8.14
C ARG A 258 -32.74 24.46 -6.99
N ARG A 259 -31.81 24.49 -6.02
CA ARG A 259 -31.87 25.43 -4.88
C ARG A 259 -31.86 26.88 -5.35
N ILE A 260 -30.96 27.24 -6.27
CA ILE A 260 -30.91 28.62 -6.82
C ILE A 260 -32.20 28.97 -7.55
N THR A 261 -32.73 28.04 -8.34
CA THR A 261 -33.98 28.25 -9.08
C THR A 261 -35.16 28.47 -8.13
N ASP A 262 -35.25 27.66 -7.07
CA ASP A 262 -36.28 27.79 -6.03
C ASP A 262 -36.14 29.11 -5.26
N ALA A 263 -34.92 29.51 -4.90
CA ALA A 263 -34.64 30.80 -4.23
C ALA A 263 -35.05 32.00 -5.11
N ARG A 264 -34.74 31.96 -6.41
CA ARG A 264 -35.16 33.00 -7.37
C ARG A 264 -36.69 33.11 -7.44
N ARG A 265 -37.40 31.98 -7.49
CA ARG A 265 -38.87 31.96 -7.49
C ARG A 265 -39.45 32.55 -6.20
N GLN A 266 -38.83 32.28 -5.07
CA GLN A 266 -39.28 32.80 -3.78
C GLN A 266 -39.16 34.34 -3.72
N VAL A 267 -38.03 34.90 -4.15
CA VAL A 267 -37.85 36.37 -4.22
C VAL A 267 -38.90 37.04 -5.12
N VAL A 268 -39.23 36.42 -6.25
CA VAL A 268 -40.29 36.90 -7.15
C VAL A 268 -41.65 36.90 -6.45
N ARG A 269 -41.98 35.83 -5.71
CA ARG A 269 -43.23 35.74 -4.94
C ARG A 269 -43.32 36.77 -3.82
N GLU A 270 -42.24 36.95 -3.06
CA GLU A 270 -42.19 37.93 -1.96
C GLU A 270 -42.33 39.36 -2.49
N ARG A 271 -41.74 39.68 -3.64
CA ARG A 271 -41.95 40.98 -4.31
C ARG A 271 -43.37 41.14 -4.82
N ALA A 272 -43.97 40.10 -5.40
CA ALA A 272 -45.36 40.13 -5.83
C ALA A 272 -46.32 40.32 -4.65
N ALA A 273 -46.04 39.67 -3.51
CA ALA A 273 -46.81 39.84 -2.26
C ALA A 273 -46.63 41.23 -1.65
N ALA A 274 -45.39 41.74 -1.58
CA ALA A 274 -45.11 43.09 -1.09
C ALA A 274 -45.70 44.17 -2.00
N ALA A 275 -45.71 43.95 -3.33
CA ALA A 275 -46.39 44.82 -4.28
C ALA A 275 -47.92 44.75 -4.09
N ALA A 276 -48.50 43.58 -3.84
CA ALA A 276 -49.93 43.44 -3.55
C ALA A 276 -50.34 44.11 -2.22
N GLU A 277 -49.48 44.05 -1.18
CA GLU A 277 -49.70 44.76 0.09
C GLU A 277 -49.53 46.27 -0.04
N ALA A 278 -48.57 46.75 -0.86
CA ALA A 278 -48.34 48.17 -1.10
C ALA A 278 -49.43 48.82 -1.98
N ASN A 279 -50.20 48.04 -2.73
CA ASN A 279 -51.17 48.52 -3.72
C ASN A 279 -52.63 48.43 -3.25
N GLN A 280 -52.89 48.50 -1.93
CA GLN A 280 -54.24 48.46 -1.35
C GLN A 280 -55.18 49.61 -1.79
N ASP A 281 -54.70 50.60 -2.58
CA ASP A 281 -55.49 51.74 -3.08
C ASP A 281 -55.43 51.94 -4.62
N ALA A 282 -55.08 50.94 -5.45
CA ALA A 282 -55.09 51.07 -6.91
C ALA A 282 -55.99 50.05 -7.64
N GLU A 283 -56.72 50.53 -8.67
CA GLU A 283 -57.65 49.76 -9.50
C GLU A 283 -57.02 48.51 -10.15
N PRO A 284 -57.81 47.43 -10.36
CA PRO A 284 -57.31 46.15 -10.83
C PRO A 284 -57.05 46.19 -12.34
N GLY A 285 -55.79 46.17 -12.76
CA GLY A 285 -55.52 46.07 -14.20
C GLY A 285 -54.09 46.26 -14.66
N VAL A 286 -53.09 45.65 -14.02
CA VAL A 286 -51.81 45.33 -14.68
C VAL A 286 -51.25 44.05 -14.04
N GLU A 287 -51.31 42.92 -14.76
CA GLU A 287 -50.53 41.73 -14.40
C GLU A 287 -49.05 42.00 -14.70
N PRO A 288 -48.10 41.61 -13.83
CA PRO A 288 -46.69 41.64 -14.18
C PRO A 288 -46.41 40.61 -15.27
N GLU A 289 -45.63 40.99 -16.29
CA GLU A 289 -45.17 40.08 -17.35
C GLU A 289 -44.42 38.89 -16.73
N GLU A 290 -45.07 37.72 -16.73
CA GLU A 290 -44.42 36.43 -16.48
C GLU A 290 -43.56 36.06 -17.70
N ASP A 291 -42.33 36.56 -17.72
CA ASP A 291 -41.28 36.04 -18.58
C ASP A 291 -40.84 34.66 -18.04
N MET A 292 -41.53 33.61 -18.50
CA MET A 292 -41.20 32.22 -18.18
C MET A 292 -39.85 31.83 -18.81
N LEU A 293 -38.83 31.60 -17.97
CA LEU A 293 -37.72 30.71 -18.29
C LEU A 293 -37.92 29.39 -17.52
N THR A 294 -38.16 28.31 -18.26
CA THR A 294 -38.23 26.94 -17.75
C THR A 294 -37.09 26.12 -18.37
N VAL A 295 -36.39 25.34 -17.55
CA VAL A 295 -35.42 24.33 -17.96
C VAL A 295 -36.14 22.98 -17.97
N ASP A 296 -36.14 22.29 -19.11
CA ASP A 296 -36.66 20.92 -19.22
C ASP A 296 -35.58 19.88 -18.84
N GLU A 297 -35.97 18.60 -18.70
CA GLU A 297 -35.20 17.45 -18.18
C GLU A 297 -33.84 17.17 -18.85
N ALA A 298 -33.42 17.97 -19.84
CA ALA A 298 -32.16 17.90 -20.58
C ALA A 298 -31.23 19.14 -20.48
N GLY A 299 -31.53 20.13 -19.63
CA GLY A 299 -30.49 21.05 -19.10
C GLY A 299 -29.82 22.05 -20.07
N THR A 300 -30.55 22.80 -20.89
CA THR A 300 -30.12 24.11 -21.47
C THR A 300 -31.36 25.01 -21.61
N GLU A 301 -31.39 26.32 -21.33
CA GLU A 301 -30.44 27.43 -21.58
C GLU A 301 -30.21 28.40 -20.39
N PHE A 302 -29.12 29.18 -20.52
CA PHE A 302 -28.64 30.27 -19.66
C PHE A 302 -29.20 31.61 -20.14
N ASP A 303 -29.55 32.50 -19.21
CA ASP A 303 -29.64 33.93 -19.51
C ASP A 303 -28.74 34.69 -18.52
N GLY A 304 -28.01 35.70 -19.03
CA GLY A 304 -27.02 36.45 -18.26
C GLY A 304 -27.63 37.20 -17.06
N PRO A 305 -26.81 37.78 -16.17
CA PRO A 305 -27.30 38.43 -14.96
C PRO A 305 -28.27 39.57 -15.33
N ARG A 306 -29.55 39.37 -15.00
CA ARG A 306 -30.61 40.38 -15.15
C ARG A 306 -30.65 41.24 -13.88
N ALA A 307 -31.04 42.50 -14.01
CA ALA A 307 -31.15 43.45 -12.90
C ALA A 307 -32.08 42.89 -11.80
N GLY A 308 -31.49 42.37 -10.71
CA GLY A 308 -32.19 41.63 -9.67
C GLY A 308 -31.40 40.46 -9.04
N ASP A 309 -30.32 40.00 -9.69
CA ASP A 309 -29.46 38.90 -9.21
C ASP A 309 -28.68 39.18 -7.90
N GLU A 310 -28.59 40.44 -7.44
CA GLU A 310 -27.86 40.82 -6.21
C GLU A 310 -28.49 40.28 -4.90
N LEU A 311 -29.70 39.71 -4.94
CA LEU A 311 -30.45 39.26 -3.75
C LEU A 311 -30.43 37.74 -3.51
N VAL A 312 -29.90 36.92 -4.43
CA VAL A 312 -29.89 35.46 -4.30
C VAL A 312 -28.47 34.95 -4.10
N ASP A 313 -28.21 34.24 -3.00
CA ASP A 313 -26.91 33.61 -2.75
C ASP A 313 -26.67 32.44 -3.71
N THR A 314 -25.76 32.65 -4.66
CA THR A 314 -25.35 31.66 -5.66
C THR A 314 -24.17 30.78 -5.21
N SER A 315 -23.66 30.94 -3.99
CA SER A 315 -22.59 30.09 -3.45
C SER A 315 -23.11 28.69 -3.12
N TYR A 316 -22.23 27.68 -3.12
CA TYR A 316 -22.58 26.35 -2.63
C TYR A 316 -22.77 26.39 -1.11
N THR A 317 -23.74 25.62 -0.60
CA THR A 317 -23.87 25.40 0.85
C THR A 317 -22.70 24.58 1.37
N ALA A 318 -22.40 24.65 2.68
CA ALA A 318 -21.34 23.85 3.28
C ALA A 318 -21.47 22.34 3.01
N LEU A 319 -22.69 21.79 2.95
CA LEU A 319 -22.90 20.39 2.60
C LEU A 319 -22.65 20.11 1.12
N GLU A 320 -23.13 20.97 0.22
CA GLU A 320 -22.86 20.84 -1.22
C GLU A 320 -21.36 20.92 -1.51
N THR A 321 -20.65 21.87 -0.90
CA THR A 321 -19.19 22.01 -0.98
C THR A 321 -18.47 20.77 -0.44
N ALA A 322 -18.87 20.24 0.71
CA ALA A 322 -18.27 19.03 1.29
C ALA A 322 -18.49 17.78 0.44
N LEU A 323 -19.69 17.59 -0.11
CA LEU A 323 -20.02 16.46 -0.98
C LEU A 323 -19.32 16.60 -2.34
N LEU A 324 -19.25 17.80 -2.91
CA LEU A 324 -18.50 18.06 -4.13
C LEU A 324 -17.00 17.78 -3.93
N ALA A 325 -16.41 18.27 -2.84
CA ALA A 325 -15.02 17.98 -2.48
C ALA A 325 -14.76 16.47 -2.39
N ARG A 326 -15.72 15.70 -1.85
CA ARG A 326 -15.61 14.24 -1.74
C ARG A 326 -15.70 13.56 -3.10
N VAL A 327 -16.58 14.04 -3.99
CA VAL A 327 -16.67 13.57 -5.37
C VAL A 327 -15.38 13.86 -6.15
N LEU A 328 -14.82 15.08 -6.02
CA LEU A 328 -13.55 15.46 -6.63
C LEU A 328 -12.38 14.63 -6.09
N ALA A 329 -12.36 14.37 -4.79
CA ALA A 329 -11.37 13.48 -4.18
C ALA A 329 -11.46 12.08 -4.78
N ALA A 330 -12.65 11.48 -4.86
CA ALA A 330 -12.85 10.17 -5.50
C ALA A 330 -12.52 10.15 -7.00
N ARG A 331 -12.59 11.31 -7.68
CA ARG A 331 -12.15 11.51 -9.07
C ARG A 331 -10.63 11.58 -9.22
N GLY A 332 -9.90 11.78 -8.13
CA GLY A 332 -8.44 11.97 -8.10
C GLY A 332 -7.98 13.42 -8.16
N GLU A 333 -8.89 14.40 -8.11
CA GLU A 333 -8.57 15.83 -8.20
C GLU A 333 -8.24 16.41 -6.84
N ARG A 334 -7.02 16.09 -6.37
CA ARG A 334 -6.60 16.39 -5.00
C ARG A 334 -6.59 17.88 -4.67
N SER A 335 -6.06 18.70 -5.57
CA SER A 335 -5.93 20.14 -5.34
C SER A 335 -7.30 20.83 -5.26
N ALA A 336 -8.21 20.50 -6.18
CA ALA A 336 -9.56 21.06 -6.21
C ALA A 336 -10.39 20.61 -4.99
N ALA A 337 -10.26 19.34 -4.58
CA ALA A 337 -10.91 18.86 -3.36
C ALA A 337 -10.38 19.55 -2.09
N MET A 338 -9.06 19.81 -2.01
CA MET A 338 -8.45 20.52 -0.89
C MET A 338 -8.83 22.00 -0.84
N GLU A 339 -8.96 22.66 -1.99
CA GLU A 339 -9.41 24.05 -2.09
C GLU A 339 -10.82 24.21 -1.49
N LEU A 340 -11.77 23.38 -1.93
CA LEU A 340 -13.13 23.36 -1.37
C LEU A 340 -13.16 23.00 0.13
N LEU A 341 -12.21 22.19 0.61
CA LEU A 341 -12.09 21.88 2.05
C LEU A 341 -11.66 23.08 2.90
N THR A 342 -10.95 24.06 2.33
CA THR A 342 -10.55 25.27 3.08
C THR A 342 -11.71 26.20 3.35
N GLU A 343 -12.75 26.14 2.53
CA GLU A 343 -14.01 26.91 2.69
C GLU A 343 -14.92 26.30 3.77
N LEU A 344 -14.65 25.07 4.20
CA LEU A 344 -15.47 24.34 5.17
C LEU A 344 -15.02 24.56 6.62
N PRO A 345 -15.97 24.61 7.58
CA PRO A 345 -15.65 24.74 8.99
C PRO A 345 -14.80 23.55 9.48
N SER A 346 -13.84 23.85 10.36
CA SER A 346 -12.83 22.91 10.88
C SER A 346 -13.26 22.13 12.14
N GLY A 347 -14.58 22.05 12.40
CA GLY A 347 -15.15 21.35 13.55
C GLY A 347 -16.67 21.12 13.42
N PRO A 348 -17.25 20.32 14.34
CA PRO A 348 -18.68 20.02 14.33
C PRO A 348 -19.48 21.30 14.58
N SER A 349 -20.35 21.67 13.63
CA SER A 349 -21.28 22.79 13.84
C SER A 349 -22.50 22.33 14.65
N SER A 350 -23.04 23.22 15.47
CA SER A 350 -24.31 23.01 16.19
C SER A 350 -25.54 23.17 15.28
N GLU A 351 -25.33 23.46 14.00
CA GLU A 351 -26.39 23.61 13.02
C GLU A 351 -26.95 22.26 12.55
N PRO A 352 -28.26 22.20 12.19
CA PRO A 352 -28.85 21.01 11.61
C PRO A 352 -28.08 20.51 10.37
N GLY A 353 -27.54 19.30 10.44
CA GLY A 353 -26.72 18.69 9.38
C GLY A 353 -25.20 18.90 9.51
N GLY A 354 -24.73 19.59 10.55
CA GLY A 354 -23.29 19.79 10.82
C GLY A 354 -22.48 18.50 10.93
N GLY A 355 -23.10 17.43 11.44
CA GLY A 355 -22.48 16.10 11.52
C GLY A 355 -22.14 15.50 10.15
N LEU A 356 -23.00 15.68 9.14
CA LEU A 356 -22.76 15.17 7.77
C LEU A 356 -21.62 15.94 7.07
N VAL A 357 -21.56 17.26 7.30
CA VAL A 357 -20.46 18.10 6.79
C VAL A 357 -19.13 17.67 7.41
N PHE A 358 -19.11 17.42 8.73
CA PHE A 358 -17.88 17.02 9.41
C PHE A 358 -17.43 15.61 9.03
N GLU A 359 -18.36 14.66 8.85
CA GLU A 359 -18.04 13.33 8.32
C GLU A 359 -17.44 13.43 6.91
N ALA A 360 -18.09 14.16 6.00
CA ALA A 360 -17.61 14.36 4.64
C ALA A 360 -16.21 14.97 4.63
N ARG A 361 -15.94 15.97 5.48
CA ARG A 361 -14.62 16.57 5.67
C ARG A 361 -13.57 15.53 6.05
N VAL A 362 -13.83 14.70 7.05
CA VAL A 362 -12.91 13.64 7.49
C VAL A 362 -12.60 12.67 6.34
N ARG A 363 -13.63 12.21 5.63
CA ARG A 363 -13.47 11.29 4.49
C ARG A 363 -12.61 11.91 3.38
N VAL A 364 -12.83 13.18 3.06
CA VAL A 364 -12.03 13.89 2.05
C VAL A 364 -10.57 13.98 2.52
N LEU A 365 -10.31 14.40 3.76
CA LEU A 365 -8.95 14.52 4.30
C LEU A 365 -8.19 13.19 4.28
N ILE A 366 -8.84 12.07 4.63
CA ILE A 366 -8.24 10.73 4.52
C ILE A 366 -7.80 10.44 3.08
N HIS A 367 -8.55 10.88 2.08
CA HIS A 367 -8.26 10.63 0.67
C HIS A 367 -7.21 11.57 0.06
N VAL A 368 -7.27 12.88 0.34
CA VAL A 368 -6.49 13.91 -0.39
C VAL A 368 -5.44 14.65 0.43
N SER A 369 -5.49 14.63 1.78
CA SER A 369 -4.52 15.39 2.59
C SER A 369 -3.08 14.98 2.27
N PRO A 370 -2.14 15.91 2.01
CA PRO A 370 -0.73 15.58 1.83
C PRO A 370 -0.05 15.16 3.15
N ASP A 371 -0.58 15.60 4.29
CA ASP A 371 -0.14 15.21 5.63
C ASP A 371 -1.14 14.20 6.23
N ALA A 372 -0.72 12.94 6.36
CA ALA A 372 -1.55 11.91 6.99
C ALA A 372 -1.79 12.17 8.49
N SER A 373 -0.91 12.91 9.16
CA SER A 373 -1.08 13.27 10.58
C SER A 373 -2.26 14.22 10.77
N GLN A 374 -2.45 15.17 9.86
CA GLN A 374 -3.62 16.05 9.84
C GLN A 374 -4.93 15.26 9.70
N ALA A 375 -4.97 14.27 8.79
CA ALA A 375 -6.15 13.43 8.61
C ALA A 375 -6.46 12.57 9.86
N CYS A 376 -5.43 11.99 10.48
CA CYS A 376 -5.58 11.24 11.74
C CYS A 376 -6.12 12.13 12.87
N ALA A 377 -5.59 13.34 13.02
CA ALA A 377 -6.05 14.27 14.05
C ALA A 377 -7.53 14.63 13.86
N GLU A 378 -7.96 14.89 12.61
CA GLU A 378 -9.37 15.18 12.33
C GLU A 378 -10.29 13.99 12.62
N ALA A 379 -9.89 12.80 12.18
CA ALA A 379 -10.66 11.59 12.41
C ALA A 379 -10.76 11.26 13.90
N LEU A 380 -9.71 11.54 14.69
CA LEU A 380 -9.73 11.40 16.14
C LEU A 380 -10.70 12.39 16.80
N ARG A 381 -10.71 13.66 16.37
CA ARG A 381 -11.70 14.64 16.84
C ARG A 381 -13.13 14.21 16.53
N TYR A 382 -13.35 13.62 15.37
CA TYR A 382 -14.65 13.08 15.00
C TYR A 382 -15.05 11.87 15.86
N LEU A 383 -14.12 10.95 16.12
CA LEU A 383 -14.33 9.81 17.03
C LEU A 383 -14.66 10.25 18.46
N GLN A 384 -14.04 11.31 18.98
CA GLN A 384 -14.29 11.81 20.34
C GLN A 384 -15.72 12.31 20.57
N LEU A 385 -16.48 12.60 19.51
CA LEU A 385 -17.90 12.96 19.63
C LEU A 385 -18.78 11.77 20.03
N ASP A 386 -18.40 10.55 19.67
CA ASP A 386 -19.03 9.31 20.11
C ASP A 386 -18.03 8.16 19.90
N ALA A 387 -17.34 7.79 20.98
CA ALA A 387 -16.30 6.76 20.95
C ALA A 387 -16.87 5.34 20.72
N GLY A 388 -18.19 5.15 20.86
CA GLY A 388 -18.85 3.87 20.63
C GLY A 388 -19.29 3.64 19.19
N ASP A 389 -19.29 4.68 18.35
CA ASP A 389 -19.78 4.58 16.97
C ASP A 389 -18.81 3.79 16.07
N GLY A 390 -19.34 2.75 15.43
CA GLY A 390 -18.56 1.84 14.59
C GLY A 390 -17.98 2.49 13.33
N GLU A 391 -18.67 3.46 12.72
CA GLU A 391 -18.16 4.14 11.53
C GLU A 391 -17.04 5.10 11.89
N ARG A 392 -17.17 5.81 13.01
CA ARG A 392 -16.12 6.72 13.51
C ARG A 392 -14.85 5.96 13.88
N LEU A 393 -14.99 4.82 14.56
CA LEU A 393 -13.87 3.93 14.88
C LEU A 393 -13.14 3.48 13.62
N ARG A 394 -13.91 3.10 12.59
CA ARG A 394 -13.36 2.71 11.30
C ARG A 394 -12.63 3.87 10.61
N LEU A 395 -13.24 5.05 10.49
CA LEU A 395 -12.64 6.19 9.79
C LEU A 395 -11.31 6.60 10.44
N TRP A 396 -11.26 6.62 11.78
CA TRP A 396 -10.02 6.86 12.50
C TRP A 396 -8.97 5.79 12.20
N ALA A 397 -9.35 4.50 12.23
CA ALA A 397 -8.41 3.42 11.93
C ALA A 397 -7.89 3.46 10.48
N LEU A 398 -8.70 3.85 9.50
CA LEU A 398 -8.26 4.01 8.12
C LEU A 398 -7.33 5.22 7.91
N ALA A 399 -7.56 6.32 8.63
CA ALA A 399 -6.63 7.44 8.66
C ALA A 399 -5.27 6.99 9.24
N GLU A 400 -5.32 6.26 10.36
CA GLU A 400 -4.13 5.72 11.03
C GLU A 400 -3.37 4.72 10.17
N PHE A 401 -4.08 3.86 9.44
CA PHE A 401 -3.50 2.92 8.48
C PHE A 401 -2.73 3.65 7.38
N ARG A 402 -3.32 4.73 6.86
CA ARG A 402 -2.66 5.56 5.85
C ARG A 402 -1.37 6.17 6.38
N ARG A 403 -1.39 6.73 7.59
CA ARG A 403 -0.21 7.29 8.26
C ARG A 403 0.88 6.24 8.45
N TRP A 404 0.53 5.07 8.97
CA TRP A 404 1.47 3.97 9.18
C TRP A 404 2.13 3.55 7.87
N ARG A 405 1.35 3.39 6.80
CA ARG A 405 1.86 3.01 5.46
C ARG A 405 2.85 4.02 4.88
N GLU A 406 2.65 5.31 5.13
CA GLU A 406 3.56 6.37 4.66
C GLU A 406 4.86 6.38 5.48
N ALA A 407 4.79 6.15 6.79
CA ALA A 407 5.95 6.19 7.69
C ALA A 407 6.79 4.89 7.70
N SER A 408 6.22 3.70 7.48
CA SER A 408 6.99 2.45 7.34
C SER A 408 7.96 2.44 6.14
N ARG A 409 7.86 3.41 5.24
CA ARG A 409 8.81 3.60 4.12
C ARG A 409 10.05 4.41 4.51
N ALA A 410 10.06 5.03 5.69
CA ALA A 410 11.04 6.01 6.12
C ALA A 410 11.93 5.54 7.29
N ASP A 411 11.96 4.23 7.59
CA ASP A 411 12.71 3.62 8.72
C ASP A 411 12.29 4.09 10.14
N ASP A 412 11.17 4.80 10.30
CA ASP A 412 10.71 5.29 11.60
C ASP A 412 10.13 4.17 12.50
N GLU A 413 10.62 4.07 13.74
CA GLU A 413 10.08 3.24 14.82
C GLU A 413 8.69 3.75 15.27
N LEU A 414 7.64 3.34 14.55
CA LEU A 414 6.25 3.63 14.92
C LEU A 414 5.77 2.70 16.03
N SER A 415 4.92 3.24 16.91
CA SER A 415 4.19 2.46 17.91
C SER A 415 3.37 1.31 17.27
N PRO A 416 3.18 0.18 17.99
CA PRO A 416 2.50 -0.99 17.44
C PRO A 416 1.05 -0.68 17.00
N PRO A 417 0.58 -1.20 15.85
CA PRO A 417 -0.72 -0.89 15.26
C PRO A 417 -1.94 -1.45 16.01
N THR A 418 -1.78 -1.86 17.27
CA THR A 418 -2.78 -2.56 18.09
C THR A 418 -4.08 -1.76 18.24
N ALA A 419 -3.98 -0.44 18.42
CA ALA A 419 -5.15 0.43 18.56
C ALA A 419 -5.97 0.51 17.26
N MET A 420 -5.30 0.63 16.11
CA MET A 420 -5.94 0.65 14.79
C MET A 420 -6.72 -0.66 14.53
N LEU A 421 -6.07 -1.81 14.73
CA LEU A 421 -6.70 -3.12 14.53
C LEU A 421 -7.85 -3.37 15.51
N SER A 422 -7.69 -2.95 16.78
CA SER A 422 -8.76 -3.06 17.79
C SER A 422 -9.98 -2.23 17.40
N SER A 423 -9.78 -1.00 16.91
CA SER A 423 -10.87 -0.15 16.40
C SER A 423 -11.57 -0.76 15.19
N LEU A 424 -10.84 -1.36 14.24
CA LEU A 424 -11.45 -2.08 13.11
C LEU A 424 -12.21 -3.34 13.56
N ALA A 425 -11.69 -4.10 14.52
CA ALA A 425 -12.37 -5.27 15.08
C ALA A 425 -13.63 -4.89 15.86
N GLN A 426 -13.61 -3.78 16.60
CA GLN A 426 -14.77 -3.24 17.28
C GLN A 426 -15.81 -2.71 16.28
N ALA A 427 -15.38 -1.99 15.25
CA ALA A 427 -16.23 -1.54 14.14
C ALA A 427 -16.86 -2.72 13.39
N LEU A 428 -16.14 -3.83 13.20
CA LEU A 428 -16.69 -5.06 12.63
C LEU A 428 -17.73 -5.70 13.56
N SER A 429 -17.48 -5.71 14.86
CA SER A 429 -18.39 -6.31 15.86
C SER A 429 -19.70 -5.53 16.00
N SER A 430 -19.62 -4.19 15.92
CA SER A 430 -20.81 -3.32 15.88
C SER A 430 -21.43 -3.21 14.48
N ALA A 431 -20.78 -3.75 13.44
CA ALA A 431 -21.33 -3.72 12.10
C ALA A 431 -22.57 -4.62 11.99
N PRO A 432 -23.59 -4.17 11.27
CA PRO A 432 -24.76 -4.99 10.99
C PRO A 432 -24.41 -6.17 10.06
N PRO A 433 -25.19 -7.28 10.08
CA PRO A 433 -24.82 -8.55 9.42
C PRO A 433 -24.43 -8.42 7.94
N HIS A 434 -25.10 -7.54 7.20
CA HIS A 434 -24.83 -7.31 5.78
C HIS A 434 -23.48 -6.62 5.49
N ALA A 435 -22.97 -5.83 6.43
CA ALA A 435 -21.72 -5.07 6.27
C ALA A 435 -20.51 -5.87 6.77
N ARG A 436 -20.73 -6.87 7.63
CA ARG A 436 -19.68 -7.72 8.21
C ARG A 436 -18.79 -8.38 7.16
N PRO A 437 -19.29 -8.90 6.02
CA PRO A 437 -18.45 -9.40 4.94
C PRO A 437 -17.37 -8.42 4.47
N ALA A 438 -17.79 -7.22 4.04
CA ALA A 438 -16.88 -6.21 3.50
C ALA A 438 -15.93 -5.65 4.58
N ARG A 439 -16.43 -5.45 5.81
CA ARG A 439 -15.62 -5.00 6.96
C ARG A 439 -14.60 -6.05 7.39
N SER A 440 -14.95 -7.34 7.34
CA SER A 440 -14.05 -8.44 7.69
C SER A 440 -12.89 -8.56 6.71
N GLN A 441 -13.12 -8.34 5.42
CA GLN A 441 -12.06 -8.29 4.42
C GLN A 441 -11.13 -7.09 4.63
N GLU A 442 -11.69 -5.93 4.95
CA GLU A 442 -10.90 -4.73 5.26
C GLU A 442 -10.02 -4.95 6.48
N LEU A 443 -10.57 -5.51 7.57
CA LEU A 443 -9.80 -5.89 8.76
C LEU A 443 -8.73 -6.94 8.42
N ALA A 444 -9.07 -7.99 7.67
CA ALA A 444 -8.12 -9.02 7.27
C ALA A 444 -6.98 -8.45 6.41
N HIS A 445 -7.29 -7.53 5.50
CA HIS A 445 -6.30 -6.84 4.66
C HIS A 445 -5.32 -6.04 5.52
N VAL A 446 -5.82 -5.21 6.42
CA VAL A 446 -4.98 -4.39 7.32
C VAL A 446 -4.15 -5.29 8.24
N ALA A 447 -4.75 -6.36 8.78
CA ALA A 447 -4.06 -7.32 9.63
C ALA A 447 -2.95 -8.09 8.90
N LEU A 448 -3.17 -8.50 7.65
CA LEU A 448 -2.13 -9.12 6.81
C LEU A 448 -0.99 -8.14 6.51
N PHE A 449 -1.31 -6.87 6.25
CA PHE A 449 -0.33 -5.83 5.95
C PHE A 449 0.63 -5.59 7.12
N VAL A 450 0.12 -5.52 8.35
CA VAL A 450 0.94 -5.33 9.56
C VAL A 450 1.36 -6.66 10.23
N GLU A 451 0.96 -7.79 9.63
CA GLU A 451 1.21 -9.15 10.12
C GLU A 451 0.74 -9.43 11.55
N ASP A 452 -0.46 -8.95 11.89
CA ASP A 452 -1.10 -9.23 13.18
C ASP A 452 -2.01 -10.47 13.11
N PHE A 453 -1.64 -11.47 13.90
CA PHE A 453 -2.41 -12.70 14.11
C PHE A 453 -2.89 -12.82 15.56
N SER A 454 -3.16 -11.69 16.22
CA SER A 454 -3.59 -11.68 17.61
C SER A 454 -4.91 -12.44 17.82
N PRO A 455 -5.16 -12.98 19.02
CA PRO A 455 -6.42 -13.67 19.32
C PRO A 455 -7.65 -12.78 19.13
N SER A 456 -7.51 -11.47 19.37
CA SER A 456 -8.60 -10.49 19.20
C SER A 456 -9.06 -10.40 17.75
N VAL A 457 -8.14 -10.16 16.82
CA VAL A 457 -8.42 -10.07 15.38
C VAL A 457 -8.90 -11.41 14.84
N THR A 458 -8.21 -12.50 15.20
CA THR A 458 -8.55 -13.85 14.74
C THR A 458 -9.96 -14.26 15.19
N LYS A 459 -10.35 -13.94 16.43
CA LYS A 459 -11.70 -14.21 16.93
C LYS A 459 -12.77 -13.40 16.21
N ALA A 460 -12.51 -12.11 15.94
CA ALA A 460 -13.43 -11.25 15.21
C ALA A 460 -13.69 -11.75 13.78
N LEU A 461 -12.63 -12.14 13.07
CA LEU A 461 -12.73 -12.70 11.71
C LEU A 461 -13.38 -14.10 11.69
N ALA A 462 -13.09 -14.94 12.69
CA ALA A 462 -13.68 -16.26 12.83
C ALA A 462 -15.20 -16.21 13.09
N ALA A 463 -15.69 -15.22 13.85
CA ALA A 463 -17.11 -15.02 14.07
C ALA A 463 -17.87 -14.80 12.74
N VAL A 464 -17.33 -13.95 11.87
CA VAL A 464 -17.93 -13.69 10.54
C VAL A 464 -17.88 -14.92 9.65
N ARG A 465 -16.76 -15.67 9.66
CA ARG A 465 -16.68 -16.95 8.94
C ARG A 465 -17.76 -17.94 9.39
N HIS A 466 -17.94 -18.09 10.70
CA HIS A 466 -18.96 -18.98 11.25
C HIS A 466 -20.39 -18.54 10.91
N GLU A 467 -20.66 -17.23 10.89
CA GLU A 467 -21.96 -16.68 10.49
C GLU A 467 -22.32 -17.00 9.03
N LEU A 468 -21.33 -17.01 8.14
CA LEU A 468 -21.52 -17.26 6.71
C LEU A 468 -21.50 -18.76 6.35
N GLY A 469 -20.88 -19.59 7.20
CA GLY A 469 -20.55 -20.98 6.90
C GLY A 469 -19.23 -21.10 6.13
N ASP A 470 -18.46 -22.16 6.38
CA ASP A 470 -17.08 -22.29 5.89
C ASP A 470 -16.96 -22.25 4.35
N GLU A 471 -17.90 -22.84 3.60
CA GLU A 471 -17.85 -22.80 2.13
C GLU A 471 -18.12 -21.40 1.56
N ALA A 472 -19.08 -20.65 2.12
CA ALA A 472 -19.39 -19.30 1.67
C ALA A 472 -18.34 -18.26 2.11
N ALA A 473 -17.74 -18.46 3.28
CA ALA A 473 -16.65 -17.62 3.76
C ALA A 473 -15.36 -17.78 2.93
N LEU A 474 -15.09 -19.00 2.43
CA LEU A 474 -13.99 -19.27 1.49
C LEU A 474 -14.19 -18.62 0.12
N THR A 475 -15.42 -18.19 -0.21
CA THR A 475 -15.74 -17.41 -1.41
C THR A 475 -15.84 -15.91 -1.17
N LEU A 476 -15.79 -15.44 0.09
CA LEU A 476 -16.02 -14.03 0.40
C LEU A 476 -14.87 -13.14 -0.08
N GLY A 477 -13.62 -13.54 0.15
CA GLY A 477 -12.43 -12.81 -0.28
C GLY A 477 -11.12 -13.49 0.12
N GLU A 478 -10.08 -13.30 -0.69
CA GLU A 478 -8.79 -13.97 -0.51
C GLU A 478 -8.06 -13.51 0.77
N GLU A 479 -8.26 -12.27 1.22
CA GLU A 479 -7.65 -11.74 2.46
C GLU A 479 -8.12 -12.47 3.70
N LEU A 480 -9.43 -12.71 3.81
CA LEU A 480 -10.00 -13.42 4.96
C LEU A 480 -9.48 -14.87 5.02
N ARG A 481 -9.37 -15.52 3.85
CA ARG A 481 -8.81 -16.86 3.71
C ARG A 481 -7.31 -16.89 4.06
N LEU A 482 -6.52 -15.96 3.54
CA LEU A 482 -5.09 -15.87 3.81
C LEU A 482 -4.80 -15.56 5.27
N HIS A 483 -5.56 -14.64 5.90
CA HIS A 483 -5.41 -14.35 7.32
C HIS A 483 -5.62 -15.60 8.16
N TRP A 484 -6.69 -16.35 7.89
CA TRP A 484 -6.95 -17.62 8.57
C TRP A 484 -5.82 -18.64 8.40
N ILE A 485 -5.33 -18.83 7.16
CA ILE A 485 -4.25 -19.77 6.87
C ILE A 485 -2.97 -19.36 7.60
N ARG A 486 -2.56 -18.10 7.47
CA ARG A 486 -1.34 -17.58 8.09
C ARG A 486 -1.43 -17.57 9.62
N ALA A 487 -2.58 -17.25 10.20
CA ALA A 487 -2.79 -17.32 11.65
C ALA A 487 -2.58 -18.75 12.17
N ALA A 488 -3.15 -19.75 11.49
CA ALA A 488 -2.96 -21.16 11.85
C ALA A 488 -1.50 -21.61 11.68
N LEU A 489 -0.83 -21.20 10.60
CA LEU A 489 0.58 -21.52 10.37
C LEU A 489 1.52 -20.83 11.37
N SER A 490 1.24 -19.57 11.73
CA SER A 490 1.99 -18.83 12.74
C SER A 490 1.88 -19.49 14.11
N GLU A 491 0.67 -19.93 14.50
CA GLU A 491 0.46 -20.68 15.74
C GLU A 491 1.18 -22.03 15.70
N ALA A 492 1.11 -22.74 14.58
CA ALA A 492 1.81 -24.01 14.37
C ALA A 492 3.34 -23.85 14.52
N LEU A 493 3.92 -22.81 13.93
CA LEU A 493 5.35 -22.51 14.04
C LEU A 493 5.75 -22.18 15.47
N SER A 494 4.93 -21.39 16.19
CA SER A 494 5.18 -21.08 17.60
C SER A 494 5.20 -22.34 18.47
N ARG A 495 4.24 -23.26 18.26
CA ARG A 495 4.18 -24.53 19.00
C ARG A 495 5.32 -25.48 18.64
N ALA A 496 5.75 -25.48 17.38
CA ALA A 496 6.90 -26.25 16.92
C ALA A 496 8.19 -25.80 17.63
N HIS A 497 8.36 -24.49 17.80
CA HIS A 497 9.49 -23.91 18.51
C HIS A 497 9.50 -24.28 20.00
N GLU A 498 8.33 -24.44 20.62
CA GLU A 498 8.19 -24.92 22.00
C GLU A 498 8.38 -26.45 22.18
N GLY A 499 8.74 -27.18 21.12
CA GLY A 499 9.01 -28.62 21.17
C GLY A 499 7.77 -29.51 21.36
N ARG A 500 6.56 -28.98 21.11
CA ARG A 500 5.30 -29.74 21.22
C ARG A 500 4.90 -30.27 19.84
N GLY A 501 5.04 -31.58 19.58
CA GLY A 501 4.76 -32.17 18.26
C GLY A 501 3.80 -33.36 18.27
N ALA A 502 2.74 -33.30 17.44
CA ALA A 502 2.07 -34.50 16.88
C ALA A 502 1.26 -34.21 15.60
N ASP A 503 0.57 -33.06 15.48
CA ASP A 503 -0.05 -32.62 14.22
C ASP A 503 -0.29 -31.10 14.23
N LEU A 504 0.72 -30.33 13.82
CA LEU A 504 0.78 -28.87 14.06
C LEU A 504 -0.17 -28.06 13.16
N VAL A 505 -0.54 -28.60 11.99
CA VAL A 505 -1.37 -27.89 11.00
C VAL A 505 -2.72 -28.60 10.84
N PRO A 506 -3.85 -27.89 11.01
CA PRO A 506 -5.18 -28.43 10.76
C PRO A 506 -5.36 -29.00 9.34
N ALA A 507 -6.16 -30.07 9.19
CA ALA A 507 -6.32 -30.82 7.94
C ALA A 507 -7.01 -30.03 6.81
N ASP A 508 -7.90 -29.12 7.17
CA ASP A 508 -8.51 -28.11 6.30
C ASP A 508 -7.49 -27.10 5.74
N ILE A 509 -6.51 -26.67 6.55
CA ILE A 509 -5.39 -25.84 6.09
C ILE A 509 -4.47 -26.62 5.16
N LYS A 510 -4.11 -27.87 5.50
CA LYS A 510 -3.28 -28.73 4.63
C LYS A 510 -3.89 -28.89 3.22
N ARG A 511 -5.21 -29.04 3.14
CA ARG A 511 -5.95 -29.15 1.85
C ARG A 511 -5.88 -27.89 0.98
N GLN A 512 -5.45 -26.75 1.51
CA GLN A 512 -5.29 -25.53 0.72
C GLN A 512 -4.02 -25.54 -0.15
N PHE A 513 -3.06 -26.43 0.15
CA PHE A 513 -1.77 -26.53 -0.53
C PHE A 513 -1.70 -27.76 -1.43
N SER A 514 -0.82 -27.72 -2.44
CA SER A 514 -0.41 -28.92 -3.19
C SER A 514 0.28 -29.95 -2.29
N ALA A 515 0.30 -31.20 -2.76
CA ALA A 515 0.99 -32.27 -2.04
C ALA A 515 2.52 -32.18 -2.22
N GLY A 516 3.25 -32.06 -1.10
CA GLY A 516 4.71 -32.05 -1.05
C GLY A 516 5.37 -30.73 -1.51
N PRO A 517 6.66 -30.52 -1.19
CA PRO A 517 7.42 -29.38 -1.66
C PRO A 517 7.80 -29.53 -3.16
N PRO A 518 7.73 -28.46 -3.98
CA PRO A 518 7.30 -27.11 -3.61
C PRO A 518 5.79 -27.04 -3.37
N TYR A 519 5.41 -26.44 -2.24
CA TYR A 519 4.02 -26.17 -1.94
C TYR A 519 3.51 -25.03 -2.81
N HIS A 520 2.31 -25.19 -3.34
CA HIS A 520 1.57 -24.14 -4.03
C HIS A 520 0.24 -23.95 -3.34
N LEU A 521 -0.09 -22.71 -3.00
CA LEU A 521 -1.41 -22.39 -2.48
C LEU A 521 -2.42 -22.42 -3.62
N SER A 522 -3.53 -23.14 -3.42
CA SER A 522 -4.59 -23.22 -4.42
C SER A 522 -5.13 -21.83 -4.77
N LEU A 523 -5.05 -21.51 -6.07
CA LEU A 523 -5.57 -20.27 -6.65
C LEU A 523 -7.09 -20.32 -6.69
N ARG A 524 -7.73 -19.22 -6.30
CA ARG A 524 -9.17 -19.00 -6.48
C ARG A 524 -9.36 -17.79 -7.39
N PRO A 525 -10.38 -17.80 -8.27
CA PRO A 525 -10.72 -16.62 -9.06
C PRO A 525 -10.92 -15.43 -8.12
N GLU A 526 -10.29 -14.31 -8.44
CA GLU A 526 -10.55 -13.04 -7.78
C GLU A 526 -12.02 -12.68 -8.00
N LEU A 527 -12.86 -12.87 -6.99
CA LEU A 527 -14.27 -12.48 -7.06
C LEU A 527 -14.33 -10.95 -7.05
N GLY A 528 -14.42 -10.40 -8.25
CA GLY A 528 -14.43 -8.97 -8.56
C GLY A 528 -15.69 -8.21 -8.13
N GLU A 529 -16.37 -8.60 -7.05
CA GLU A 529 -17.63 -7.95 -6.68
C GLU A 529 -17.58 -7.08 -5.42
N VAL A 530 -16.53 -7.17 -4.58
CA VAL A 530 -16.43 -6.30 -3.40
C VAL A 530 -15.04 -5.69 -3.32
N LEU A 531 -14.87 -4.48 -3.88
CA LEU A 531 -13.66 -3.69 -3.69
C LEU A 531 -13.61 -2.99 -2.32
N GLY A 532 -14.40 -3.46 -1.35
CA GLY A 532 -14.50 -2.87 -0.02
C GLY A 532 -15.72 -1.97 0.17
N PRO A 533 -16.06 -1.68 1.43
CA PRO A 533 -17.36 -1.10 1.83
C PRO A 533 -17.61 0.32 1.31
N ASP A 534 -16.59 1.08 0.94
CA ASP A 534 -16.69 2.42 0.36
C ASP A 534 -15.37 2.88 -0.30
N GLU A 535 -15.33 4.13 -0.78
CA GLU A 535 -14.20 4.74 -1.48
C GLU A 535 -12.89 4.82 -0.66
N LEU A 536 -12.95 4.69 0.67
CA LEU A 536 -11.79 4.77 1.55
C LEU A 536 -11.14 3.41 1.81
N SER A 537 -11.83 2.33 1.47
CA SER A 537 -11.33 1.00 1.76
C SER A 537 -10.01 0.74 1.04
N PRO A 538 -8.98 0.19 1.71
CA PRO A 538 -7.72 -0.19 1.07
C PRO A 538 -7.91 -1.25 -0.02
N LEU A 539 -9.03 -1.97 0.01
CA LEU A 539 -9.44 -2.94 -1.00
C LEU A 539 -9.74 -2.30 -2.36
N ARG A 540 -9.97 -0.98 -2.44
CA ARG A 540 -10.21 -0.24 -3.69
C ARG A 540 -8.95 0.14 -4.45
N ASP A 541 -7.78 -0.05 -3.86
CA ASP A 541 -6.50 0.06 -4.56
C ASP A 541 -6.12 -1.33 -5.10
N PRO A 542 -6.51 -1.68 -6.33
CA PRO A 542 -6.38 -3.05 -6.84
C PRO A 542 -4.91 -3.45 -6.93
N LEU A 543 -4.02 -2.50 -7.21
CA LEU A 543 -2.61 -2.75 -7.33
C LEU A 543 -2.04 -3.12 -5.97
N ARG A 544 -2.20 -2.26 -4.97
CA ARG A 544 -1.63 -2.52 -3.64
C ARG A 544 -2.23 -3.78 -3.02
N ARG A 545 -3.52 -4.00 -3.21
CA ARG A 545 -4.22 -5.22 -2.80
C ARG A 545 -3.58 -6.47 -3.40
N GLU A 546 -3.37 -6.49 -4.71
CA GLU A 546 -2.83 -7.67 -5.39
C GLU A 546 -1.39 -7.98 -4.97
N ALA A 547 -0.51 -6.98 -4.83
CA ALA A 547 0.85 -7.22 -4.30
C ALA A 547 0.81 -7.78 -2.89
N LEU A 548 0.01 -7.19 -1.99
CA LEU A 548 -0.10 -7.70 -0.64
C LEU A 548 -0.57 -9.15 -0.66
N VAL A 549 -1.67 -9.45 -1.35
CA VAL A 549 -2.21 -10.81 -1.46
C VAL A 549 -1.18 -11.79 -2.03
N ALA A 550 -0.46 -11.41 -3.10
CA ALA A 550 0.57 -12.25 -3.71
C ALA A 550 1.75 -12.50 -2.75
N ALA A 551 2.26 -11.45 -2.09
CA ALA A 551 3.35 -11.59 -1.13
C ALA A 551 2.95 -12.46 0.08
N GLN A 552 1.71 -12.31 0.54
CA GLN A 552 1.15 -13.06 1.67
C GLN A 552 0.91 -14.53 1.34
N ARG A 553 0.59 -14.86 0.08
CA ARG A 553 0.54 -16.25 -0.42
C ARG A 553 1.90 -16.91 -0.33
N GLU A 554 2.94 -16.25 -0.83
CA GLU A 554 4.31 -16.76 -0.79
C GLU A 554 4.82 -16.89 0.65
N LEU A 555 4.44 -15.97 1.55
CA LEU A 555 4.71 -16.10 2.98
C LEU A 555 4.01 -17.33 3.60
N ALA A 556 2.76 -17.61 3.24
CA ALA A 556 2.06 -18.80 3.72
C ALA A 556 2.75 -20.10 3.21
N VAL A 557 3.24 -20.10 1.97
CA VAL A 557 4.04 -21.21 1.41
C VAL A 557 5.34 -21.39 2.19
N ALA A 558 6.03 -20.28 2.53
CA ALA A 558 7.24 -20.32 3.34
C ALA A 558 6.98 -20.90 4.74
N GLU A 559 5.96 -20.40 5.44
CA GLU A 559 5.57 -20.85 6.78
C GLU A 559 5.20 -22.34 6.80
N ARG A 560 4.45 -22.80 5.80
CA ARG A 560 4.13 -24.22 5.64
C ARG A 560 5.39 -25.05 5.40
N SER A 561 6.31 -24.58 4.58
CA SER A 561 7.57 -25.28 4.29
C SER A 561 8.47 -25.37 5.52
N MET A 562 8.53 -24.33 6.34
CA MET A 562 9.31 -24.33 7.59
C MET A 562 8.86 -25.41 8.58
N LEU A 563 7.57 -25.76 8.59
CA LEU A 563 7.02 -26.80 9.46
C LEU A 563 7.47 -28.23 9.09
N ASP A 564 8.04 -28.44 7.89
CA ASP A 564 8.67 -29.71 7.52
C ASP A 564 10.10 -29.86 8.12
N GLY A 565 10.53 -28.88 8.93
CA GLY A 565 11.85 -28.89 9.54
C GLY A 565 12.98 -28.74 8.50
N PRO A 566 14.14 -29.37 8.70
CA PRO A 566 15.31 -29.19 7.83
C PRO A 566 15.05 -29.50 6.35
N ALA A 567 14.16 -30.45 6.06
CA ALA A 567 13.83 -30.84 4.69
C ALA A 567 13.08 -29.76 3.90
N GLY A 568 12.40 -28.83 4.59
CA GLY A 568 11.61 -27.76 3.98
C GLY A 568 12.31 -26.40 3.91
N MET A 569 13.50 -26.24 4.51
CA MET A 569 14.16 -24.93 4.63
C MET A 569 14.53 -24.31 3.29
N ASP A 570 14.97 -25.12 2.33
CA ASP A 570 15.33 -24.64 0.99
C ASP A 570 14.10 -24.15 0.19
N ALA A 571 12.97 -24.84 0.34
CA ALA A 571 11.69 -24.40 -0.22
C ALA A 571 11.16 -23.14 0.48
N ALA A 572 11.32 -23.05 1.81
CA ALA A 572 10.98 -21.86 2.59
C ALA A 572 11.79 -20.64 2.15
N GLY A 573 13.11 -20.79 1.95
CA GLY A 573 13.97 -19.73 1.44
C GLY A 573 13.52 -19.21 0.08
N ARG A 574 13.20 -20.09 -0.88
CA ARG A 574 12.67 -19.70 -2.19
C ARG A 574 11.36 -18.93 -2.09
N ALA A 575 10.43 -19.40 -1.27
CA ALA A 575 9.14 -18.74 -1.08
C ALA A 575 9.28 -17.36 -0.39
N LEU A 576 10.20 -17.21 0.56
CA LEU A 576 10.51 -15.90 1.17
C LEU A 576 11.07 -14.91 0.15
N VAL A 577 11.95 -15.36 -0.76
CA VAL A 577 12.43 -14.52 -1.86
C VAL A 577 11.30 -14.16 -2.82
N ALA A 578 10.42 -15.11 -3.15
CA ALA A 578 9.24 -14.86 -3.97
C ALA A 578 8.28 -13.83 -3.32
N ALA A 579 8.12 -13.86 -1.99
CA ALA A 579 7.37 -12.85 -1.26
C ALA A 579 8.01 -11.46 -1.38
N LEU A 580 9.34 -11.37 -1.21
CA LEU A 580 10.08 -10.10 -1.33
C LEU A 580 10.10 -9.55 -2.77
N ILE A 581 9.98 -10.42 -3.77
CA ILE A 581 9.78 -10.01 -5.16
C ILE A 581 8.45 -9.26 -5.33
N GLN A 582 7.38 -9.72 -4.67
CA GLN A 582 6.07 -9.06 -4.71
C GLN A 582 6.03 -7.77 -3.88
N ASP A 583 6.67 -7.79 -2.71
CA ASP A 583 6.80 -6.64 -1.81
C ASP A 583 8.21 -6.60 -1.18
N PRO A 584 9.13 -5.79 -1.74
CA PRO A 584 10.52 -5.72 -1.26
C PRO A 584 10.66 -5.27 0.19
N ASP A 585 9.71 -4.50 0.71
CA ASP A 585 9.80 -3.89 2.04
C ASP A 585 9.12 -4.73 3.11
N LEU A 586 8.61 -5.92 2.75
CA LEU A 586 7.86 -6.81 3.64
C LEU A 586 8.69 -7.27 4.86
N PRO A 587 8.41 -6.75 6.07
CA PRO A 587 9.33 -6.91 7.20
C PRO A 587 9.50 -8.35 7.69
N ALA A 588 8.44 -9.17 7.82
CA ALA A 588 8.66 -10.55 8.28
C ALA A 588 9.35 -11.42 7.24
N ALA A 589 9.14 -11.19 5.94
CA ALA A 589 9.86 -11.95 4.92
C ALA A 589 11.37 -11.71 5.06
N ARG A 590 11.78 -10.45 5.24
CA ARG A 590 13.19 -10.08 5.52
C ARG A 590 13.70 -10.71 6.82
N ARG A 591 12.98 -10.54 7.94
CA ARG A 591 13.39 -11.09 9.25
C ARG A 591 13.54 -12.61 9.22
N ARG A 592 12.59 -13.32 8.60
CA ARG A 592 12.59 -14.78 8.53
C ARG A 592 13.65 -15.32 7.59
N LEU A 593 13.85 -14.66 6.45
CA LEU A 593 14.91 -15.05 5.52
C LEU A 593 16.27 -14.85 6.19
N ALA A 594 16.46 -13.72 6.87
CA ALA A 594 17.65 -13.49 7.69
C ALA A 594 17.86 -14.56 8.77
N ALA A 595 16.80 -14.96 9.48
CA ALA A 595 16.90 -16.03 10.48
C ALA A 595 17.24 -17.39 9.86
N LEU A 596 16.74 -17.68 8.66
CA LEU A 596 16.98 -18.94 7.94
C LEU A 596 18.38 -19.02 7.34
N THR A 597 18.96 -17.87 6.96
CA THR A 597 20.28 -17.80 6.29
C THR A 597 21.41 -17.50 7.24
N ARG A 598 21.13 -17.10 8.49
CA ARG A 598 22.15 -17.00 9.54
C ARG A 598 22.76 -18.38 9.82
N PRO A 599 24.07 -18.56 9.60
CA PRO A 599 24.70 -19.85 9.84
C PRO A 599 24.70 -20.17 11.34
N GLN A 600 24.24 -21.37 11.69
CA GLN A 600 24.37 -21.93 13.03
C GLN A 600 25.75 -22.58 13.16
N VAL A 601 26.72 -21.78 13.59
CA VAL A 601 28.11 -22.21 13.75
C VAL A 601 28.39 -22.47 15.23
N GLY A 602 29.17 -23.51 15.52
CA GLY A 602 29.72 -23.70 16.86
C GLY A 602 30.71 -22.59 17.26
N GLU A 603 30.99 -22.48 18.55
CA GLU A 603 31.94 -21.49 19.12
C GLU A 603 33.42 -21.80 18.75
N ARG A 604 33.68 -22.89 18.03
CA ARG A 604 35.03 -23.25 17.62
C ARG A 604 35.40 -22.56 16.33
N LEU A 605 36.62 -22.04 16.27
CA LEU A 605 37.18 -21.41 15.08
C LEU A 605 37.20 -22.36 13.87
N GLU A 606 37.38 -23.67 14.10
CA GLU A 606 37.27 -24.69 13.04
C GLU A 606 35.86 -24.75 12.42
N ASP A 607 34.82 -24.61 13.24
CA ASP A 607 33.43 -24.61 12.79
C ASP A 607 33.15 -23.33 11.97
N GLN A 608 33.65 -22.18 12.43
CA GLN A 608 33.57 -20.89 11.72
C GLN A 608 34.26 -20.94 10.36
N LEU A 609 35.48 -21.48 10.29
CA LEU A 609 36.20 -21.70 9.03
C LEU A 609 35.45 -22.68 8.12
N GLY A 610 34.85 -23.73 8.68
CA GLY A 610 34.02 -24.68 7.95
C GLY A 610 32.80 -24.03 7.30
N ALA A 611 32.04 -23.26 8.08
CA ALA A 611 30.86 -22.53 7.61
C ALA A 611 31.22 -21.48 6.54
N ALA A 612 32.29 -20.72 6.75
CA ALA A 612 32.79 -19.77 5.77
C ALA A 612 33.22 -20.46 4.46
N THR A 613 33.90 -21.61 4.54
CA THR A 613 34.28 -22.40 3.37
C THR A 613 33.05 -22.83 2.57
N GLU A 614 32.02 -23.36 3.25
CA GLU A 614 30.79 -23.82 2.59
C GLU A 614 30.02 -22.67 1.92
N LEU A 615 29.89 -21.54 2.61
CA LEU A 615 29.21 -20.36 2.09
C LEU A 615 29.92 -19.79 0.86
N LEU A 616 31.24 -19.61 0.94
CA LEU A 616 32.05 -19.04 -0.13
C LEU A 616 32.16 -19.99 -1.33
N ALA A 617 32.19 -21.30 -1.11
CA ALA A 617 32.19 -22.30 -2.19
C ALA A 617 30.90 -22.32 -3.01
N LYS A 618 29.77 -21.92 -2.41
CA LYS A 618 28.46 -21.81 -3.09
C LYS A 618 28.28 -20.48 -3.83
N LEU A 619 29.20 -19.52 -3.68
CA LEU A 619 29.11 -18.25 -4.40
C LEU A 619 29.47 -18.43 -5.88
N PRO A 620 28.56 -18.11 -6.81
CA PRO A 620 28.88 -18.11 -8.23
C PRO A 620 29.83 -16.95 -8.57
N VAL A 621 30.70 -17.17 -9.56
CA VAL A 621 31.67 -16.16 -10.03
C VAL A 621 30.99 -15.05 -10.82
N ASP A 622 29.95 -15.37 -11.57
CA ASP A 622 29.14 -14.44 -12.35
C ASP A 622 27.65 -14.73 -12.14
N ILE A 623 26.87 -13.68 -11.98
CA ILE A 623 25.41 -13.76 -11.91
C ILE A 623 24.82 -12.72 -12.85
N LEU A 624 24.16 -13.17 -13.93
CA LEU A 624 23.53 -12.28 -14.91
C LEU A 624 24.48 -11.18 -15.42
N GLY A 625 25.77 -11.53 -15.57
CA GLY A 625 26.86 -10.66 -16.00
C GLY A 625 27.41 -9.72 -14.92
N ALA A 626 26.98 -9.83 -13.66
CA ALA A 626 27.58 -9.14 -12.52
C ALA A 626 28.58 -10.09 -11.84
N THR A 627 29.86 -9.72 -11.85
CA THR A 627 30.95 -10.55 -11.33
C THR A 627 31.16 -10.37 -9.83
N ILE A 628 31.38 -11.49 -9.13
CA ILE A 628 31.74 -11.54 -7.70
C ILE A 628 33.21 -11.96 -7.58
N HIS A 629 34.13 -11.04 -7.86
CA HIS A 629 35.57 -11.31 -7.85
C HIS A 629 36.11 -11.71 -6.46
N GLY A 630 35.58 -11.13 -5.40
CA GLY A 630 36.07 -11.34 -4.03
C GLY A 630 35.75 -12.72 -3.44
N GLY A 631 34.77 -13.44 -3.98
CA GLY A 631 34.35 -14.74 -3.43
C GLY A 631 35.41 -15.83 -3.56
N ALA A 632 36.03 -15.94 -4.75
CA ALA A 632 37.06 -16.95 -5.01
C ALA A 632 38.37 -16.68 -4.24
N GLU A 633 38.70 -15.40 -4.08
CA GLU A 633 39.87 -14.98 -3.29
C GLU A 633 39.65 -15.19 -1.80
N ALA A 634 38.49 -14.78 -1.27
CA ALA A 634 38.11 -15.06 0.11
C ALA A 634 38.13 -16.57 0.40
N LEU A 635 37.63 -17.41 -0.51
CA LEU A 635 37.67 -18.86 -0.33
C LEU A 635 39.10 -19.39 -0.22
N ARG A 636 40.04 -18.90 -1.06
CA ARG A 636 41.46 -19.26 -0.95
C ARG A 636 42.05 -18.83 0.40
N MET A 637 41.73 -17.62 0.86
CA MET A 637 42.19 -17.13 2.17
C MET A 637 41.67 -17.99 3.32
N VAL A 638 40.39 -18.38 3.31
CA VAL A 638 39.78 -19.23 4.35
C VAL A 638 40.37 -20.64 4.32
N ILE A 639 40.61 -21.22 3.15
CA ILE A 639 41.28 -22.53 3.02
C ILE A 639 42.71 -22.46 3.58
N ALA A 640 43.48 -21.44 3.20
CA ALA A 640 44.83 -21.23 3.70
C ALA A 640 44.85 -21.01 5.23
N ALA A 641 43.88 -20.26 5.76
CA ALA A 641 43.72 -20.05 7.20
C ALA A 641 43.43 -21.37 7.94
N ARG A 642 42.55 -22.21 7.38
CA ARG A 642 42.23 -23.53 7.92
C ARG A 642 43.42 -24.48 7.88
N GLU A 643 44.17 -24.52 6.79
CA GLU A 643 45.41 -25.31 6.71
C GLU A 643 46.44 -24.84 7.74
N ARG A 644 46.60 -23.53 7.89
CA ARG A 644 47.53 -22.94 8.84
C ARG A 644 47.15 -23.24 10.28
N LEU A 645 45.86 -23.19 10.63
CA LEU A 645 45.38 -23.58 11.97
C LEU A 645 45.82 -25.01 12.34
N ALA A 646 45.86 -25.93 11.37
CA ALA A 646 46.28 -27.32 11.56
C ALA A 646 47.81 -27.57 11.63
N ARG A 647 48.64 -26.63 11.16
CA ARG A 647 50.12 -26.76 11.20
C ARG A 647 50.70 -26.39 12.58
N PRO A 648 51.91 -26.79 12.96
CA PRO A 648 52.57 -26.28 14.18
C PRO A 648 52.86 -24.77 14.09
N LEU A 649 53.12 -24.14 15.25
CA LEU A 649 53.51 -22.73 15.33
C LEU A 649 54.79 -22.49 14.52
N THR A 650 54.81 -21.50 13.64
CA THR A 650 56.00 -21.16 12.85
C THR A 650 56.61 -19.84 13.34
N ILE A 651 57.88 -19.88 13.74
CA ILE A 651 58.64 -18.73 14.22
C ILE A 651 59.71 -18.38 13.19
N ALA A 652 59.62 -17.19 12.60
CA ALA A 652 60.61 -16.74 11.63
C ALA A 652 61.66 -15.84 12.28
N ILE A 653 62.92 -16.10 11.97
CA ILE A 653 64.08 -15.36 12.46
C ILE A 653 64.52 -14.38 11.37
N MET A 654 64.51 -13.09 11.69
CA MET A 654 64.71 -11.99 10.74
C MET A 654 65.71 -10.97 11.28
N GLY A 655 66.19 -10.09 10.40
CA GLY A 655 67.16 -9.03 10.71
C GLY A 655 68.08 -8.74 9.52
N GLU A 656 68.81 -7.63 9.58
CA GLU A 656 69.72 -7.22 8.50
C GLU A 656 70.83 -8.25 8.20
N PHE A 657 71.49 -8.08 7.04
CA PHE A 657 72.64 -8.90 6.67
C PHE A 657 73.73 -8.81 7.76
N SER A 658 74.34 -9.94 8.12
CA SER A 658 75.34 -10.01 9.20
C SER A 658 74.84 -9.67 10.62
N ALA A 659 73.53 -9.59 10.88
CA ALA A 659 72.98 -9.43 12.24
C ALA A 659 73.19 -10.65 13.17
N GLY A 660 73.74 -11.75 12.65
CA GLY A 660 74.01 -12.99 13.40
C GLY A 660 72.84 -13.97 13.47
N LYS A 661 71.94 -13.97 12.47
CA LYS A 661 70.76 -14.85 12.37
C LYS A 661 71.10 -16.33 12.47
N SER A 662 72.00 -16.84 11.64
CA SER A 662 72.36 -18.26 11.65
C SER A 662 73.09 -18.67 12.95
N THR A 663 73.90 -17.77 13.54
CA THR A 663 74.47 -17.96 14.89
C THR A 663 73.37 -18.06 15.95
N PHE A 664 72.38 -17.19 15.88
CA PHE A 664 71.24 -17.18 16.78
C PHE A 664 70.39 -18.44 16.63
N VAL A 665 70.08 -18.88 15.41
CA VAL A 665 69.33 -20.11 15.13
C VAL A 665 70.07 -21.33 15.70
N ASN A 666 71.39 -21.41 15.51
CA ASN A 666 72.20 -22.47 16.09
C ASN A 666 72.19 -22.44 17.63
N ALA A 667 72.28 -21.25 18.23
CA ALA A 667 72.17 -21.09 19.67
C ALA A 667 70.78 -21.48 20.19
N LEU A 668 69.71 -21.09 19.49
CA LEU A 668 68.31 -21.42 19.80
C LEU A 668 68.07 -22.93 19.78
N LEU A 669 68.53 -23.61 18.72
CA LEU A 669 68.41 -25.04 18.56
C LEU A 669 69.35 -25.83 19.50
N GLY A 670 70.43 -25.20 19.97
CA GLY A 670 71.45 -25.81 20.83
C GLY A 670 72.44 -26.70 20.06
N GLU A 671 72.46 -26.59 18.74
CA GLU A 671 73.32 -27.37 17.85
C GLU A 671 73.71 -26.55 16.62
N ALA A 672 74.93 -26.74 16.11
CA ALA A 672 75.45 -26.02 14.94
C ALA A 672 74.96 -26.64 13.63
N VAL A 673 73.71 -26.37 13.24
CA VAL A 673 73.02 -27.01 12.09
C VAL A 673 72.84 -26.04 10.91
N ALA A 674 72.70 -24.74 11.17
CA ALA A 674 72.71 -23.69 10.16
C ALA A 674 74.16 -23.32 9.74
N PRO A 675 74.44 -23.09 8.44
CA PRO A 675 75.78 -22.73 7.95
C PRO A 675 76.25 -21.35 8.44
N MET A 676 77.55 -21.22 8.77
CA MET A 676 78.15 -20.05 9.45
C MET A 676 79.36 -19.48 8.68
N GLY A 677 79.37 -18.19 8.33
CA GLY A 677 80.52 -17.51 7.70
C GLY A 677 80.33 -15.99 7.47
N VAL A 678 81.41 -15.28 7.13
CA VAL A 678 81.48 -13.80 6.99
C VAL A 678 81.20 -13.31 5.54
N LEU A 679 81.21 -14.23 4.57
CA LEU A 679 80.72 -14.06 3.20
C LEU A 679 79.25 -14.54 3.13
N PRO A 680 78.42 -14.20 2.13
CA PRO A 680 77.01 -14.62 2.12
C PRO A 680 76.89 -16.15 2.21
N THR A 681 76.51 -16.67 3.39
CA THR A 681 76.50 -18.12 3.68
C THR A 681 75.11 -18.74 3.71
N THR A 682 74.03 -17.96 3.59
CA THR A 682 72.64 -18.45 3.53
C THR A 682 72.00 -18.03 2.21
N ASN A 683 72.36 -18.75 1.14
CA ASN A 683 71.74 -18.60 -0.18
C ASN A 683 70.42 -19.40 -0.30
N THR A 684 69.92 -19.97 0.82
CA THR A 684 68.69 -20.79 0.90
C THR A 684 67.94 -20.53 2.21
N ILE A 685 66.60 -20.57 2.15
CA ILE A 685 65.73 -20.51 3.34
C ILE A 685 65.71 -21.88 4.02
N ASN A 686 65.92 -21.92 5.34
CA ASN A 686 65.95 -23.16 6.12
C ASN A 686 64.80 -23.22 7.12
N VAL A 687 64.00 -24.28 7.07
CA VAL A 687 62.87 -24.54 7.97
C VAL A 687 63.21 -25.71 8.88
N PHE A 688 63.46 -25.42 10.15
CA PHE A 688 63.79 -26.43 11.18
C PHE A 688 62.50 -26.91 11.85
N ARG A 689 62.12 -28.16 11.59
CA ARG A 689 60.89 -28.77 12.14
C ARG A 689 61.18 -30.01 12.95
N ARG A 690 60.36 -30.30 13.96
CA ARG A 690 60.51 -31.52 14.76
C ARG A 690 60.35 -32.75 13.87
N GLY A 691 61.30 -33.67 13.93
CA GLY A 691 61.33 -34.88 13.13
C GLY A 691 61.99 -36.05 13.83
N ALA A 692 61.79 -37.26 13.30
CA ALA A 692 62.32 -38.49 13.88
C ALA A 692 63.81 -38.76 13.55
N GLY A 693 64.44 -37.93 12.70
CA GLY A 693 65.84 -38.04 12.30
C GLY A 693 66.47 -36.67 12.06
N ARG A 694 67.73 -36.61 11.63
CA ARG A 694 68.45 -35.36 11.26
C ARG A 694 68.57 -35.15 9.75
N GLY A 695 67.62 -35.66 8.97
CA GLY A 695 67.62 -35.51 7.51
C GLY A 695 67.11 -34.14 7.07
N ALA A 696 67.14 -33.88 5.76
CA ALA A 696 66.50 -32.71 5.18
C ALA A 696 65.67 -33.04 3.94
N ARG A 697 64.65 -32.24 3.66
CA ARG A 697 63.92 -32.23 2.39
C ARG A 697 64.31 -30.96 1.64
N VAL A 698 64.80 -31.12 0.41
CA VAL A 698 65.13 -29.99 -0.47
C VAL A 698 63.92 -29.76 -1.37
N HIS A 699 63.31 -28.58 -1.23
CA HIS A 699 62.23 -28.14 -2.11
C HIS A 699 62.84 -27.27 -3.19
N TYR A 700 62.81 -27.74 -4.44
CA TYR A 700 63.32 -27.00 -5.58
C TYR A 700 62.29 -25.99 -6.13
N ARG A 701 62.77 -24.98 -6.85
CA ARG A 701 61.94 -23.94 -7.47
C ARG A 701 61.02 -24.50 -8.57
N ASP A 702 61.35 -25.66 -9.15
CA ASP A 702 60.51 -26.40 -10.11
C ASP A 702 59.45 -27.30 -9.44
N ALA A 703 59.25 -27.14 -8.13
CA ALA A 703 58.34 -27.93 -7.28
C ALA A 703 58.73 -29.40 -7.08
N THR A 704 59.92 -29.83 -7.52
CA THR A 704 60.45 -31.15 -7.17
C THR A 704 60.96 -31.16 -5.72
N ILE A 705 60.90 -32.33 -5.09
CA ILE A 705 61.36 -32.53 -3.71
C ILE A 705 62.40 -33.65 -3.70
N SER A 706 63.58 -33.40 -3.14
CA SER A 706 64.58 -34.44 -2.84
C SER A 706 64.76 -34.61 -1.34
N THR A 707 65.27 -35.77 -0.93
CA THR A 707 65.53 -36.09 0.49
C THR A 707 67.01 -36.34 0.71
N VAL A 708 67.59 -35.65 1.68
CA VAL A 708 68.97 -35.83 2.13
C VAL A 708 68.96 -36.60 3.44
N ALA A 709 69.68 -37.71 3.49
CA ALA A 709 69.78 -38.53 4.70
C ALA A 709 70.63 -37.81 5.77
N ALA A 710 70.38 -38.14 7.05
CA ALA A 710 71.04 -37.49 8.19
C ALA A 710 72.57 -37.51 8.14
N GLY A 711 73.19 -38.60 7.66
CA GLY A 711 74.64 -38.71 7.55
C GLY A 711 75.26 -37.93 6.39
N GLU A 712 74.44 -37.44 5.46
CA GLU A 712 74.87 -36.73 4.25
C GLU A 712 74.55 -35.23 4.31
N LEU A 713 73.74 -34.79 5.28
CA LEU A 713 73.28 -33.42 5.40
C LEU A 713 74.43 -32.41 5.58
N ASP A 714 75.37 -32.68 6.49
CA ASP A 714 76.52 -31.78 6.70
C ASP A 714 77.41 -31.67 5.46
N ALA A 715 77.60 -32.79 4.75
CA ALA A 715 78.37 -32.81 3.51
C ALA A 715 77.62 -32.08 2.38
N TYR A 716 76.30 -32.20 2.32
CA TYR A 716 75.44 -31.52 1.37
C TYR A 716 75.48 -29.99 1.57
N LEU A 717 75.27 -29.53 2.81
CA LEU A 717 75.27 -28.09 3.15
C LEU A 717 76.64 -27.44 2.93
N ARG A 718 77.76 -28.15 3.19
CA ARG A 718 79.12 -27.62 2.98
C ARG A 718 79.55 -27.55 1.52
N ASN A 719 79.00 -28.42 0.67
CA ASN A 719 79.35 -28.50 -0.75
C ASN A 719 78.28 -27.83 -1.65
N LEU A 720 77.32 -27.12 -1.07
CA LEU A 720 76.30 -26.39 -1.81
C LEU A 720 76.97 -25.23 -2.56
N ASP A 721 77.02 -25.31 -3.89
CA ASP A 721 77.50 -24.21 -4.72
C ASP A 721 76.38 -23.23 -5.07
N ASP A 722 76.74 -22.02 -5.53
CA ASP A 722 75.77 -20.97 -5.85
C ASP A 722 74.73 -21.45 -6.89
N ARG A 723 75.14 -22.31 -7.84
CA ARG A 723 74.27 -22.81 -8.91
C ARG A 723 73.20 -23.78 -8.41
N GLU A 724 73.54 -24.66 -7.47
CA GLU A 724 72.58 -25.58 -6.87
C GLU A 724 71.69 -24.83 -5.87
N ALA A 725 72.25 -23.90 -5.10
CA ALA A 725 71.47 -23.06 -4.19
C ALA A 725 70.42 -22.21 -4.92
N ASP A 726 70.75 -21.68 -6.10
CA ASP A 726 69.83 -20.94 -6.99
C ASP A 726 68.66 -21.79 -7.50
N ARG A 727 68.72 -23.13 -7.40
CA ARG A 727 67.62 -24.02 -7.79
C ARG A 727 66.71 -24.36 -6.62
N ILE A 728 67.15 -24.10 -5.40
CA ILE A 728 66.44 -24.43 -4.17
C ILE A 728 65.47 -23.28 -3.83
N ARG A 729 64.24 -23.65 -3.48
CA ARG A 729 63.24 -22.73 -2.90
C ARG A 729 63.45 -22.64 -1.39
N HIS A 730 63.47 -23.79 -0.70
CA HIS A 730 63.80 -23.89 0.72
C HIS A 730 64.21 -25.32 1.11
N LEU A 731 64.86 -25.45 2.26
CA LEU A 731 65.25 -26.71 2.88
C LEU A 731 64.42 -26.92 4.15
N GLU A 732 63.79 -28.07 4.29
CA GLU A 732 63.18 -28.47 5.57
C GLU A 732 64.10 -29.44 6.30
N ILE A 733 64.71 -28.99 7.40
CA ILE A 733 65.66 -29.76 8.19
C ILE A 733 64.95 -30.34 9.42
N ASP A 734 65.06 -31.65 9.61
CA ASP A 734 64.50 -32.31 10.79
C ASP A 734 65.41 -32.11 12.01
N ARG A 735 64.84 -31.62 13.11
CA ARG A 735 65.50 -31.51 14.43
C ARG A 735 64.96 -32.57 15.39
N VAL A 736 65.85 -33.09 16.23
CA VAL A 736 65.54 -34.18 17.19
C VAL A 736 65.34 -33.66 18.63
N GLY A 737 65.80 -32.44 18.94
CA GLY A 737 65.71 -31.84 20.28
C GLY A 737 64.30 -31.42 20.69
N GLU A 738 64.04 -31.38 22.00
CA GLU A 738 62.75 -30.95 22.59
C GLU A 738 62.60 -29.42 22.73
N ARG A 739 63.70 -28.66 22.61
CA ARG A 739 63.67 -27.19 22.59
C ARG A 739 62.72 -26.69 21.50
N MET A 740 61.93 -25.65 21.77
CA MET A 740 60.88 -25.13 20.87
C MET A 740 59.66 -26.06 20.67
N GLY A 741 59.54 -27.18 21.38
CA GLY A 741 58.39 -28.08 21.29
C GLY A 741 58.13 -28.55 19.85
N ASP A 742 56.88 -28.43 19.39
CA ASP A 742 56.51 -28.73 17.99
C ASP A 742 56.69 -27.56 17.02
N ALA A 743 57.12 -26.37 17.51
CA ALA A 743 57.23 -25.18 16.66
C ALA A 743 58.30 -25.35 15.57
N ALA A 744 58.00 -24.87 14.37
CA ALA A 744 58.95 -24.76 13.28
C ALA A 744 59.72 -23.44 13.38
N VAL A 745 61.03 -23.46 13.16
CA VAL A 745 61.87 -22.25 13.15
C VAL A 745 62.34 -22.01 11.73
N VAL A 746 62.13 -20.82 11.19
CA VAL A 746 62.52 -20.45 9.83
C VAL A 746 63.71 -19.49 9.90
N ASP A 747 64.85 -19.88 9.33
CA ASP A 747 66.00 -19.00 9.11
C ASP A 747 65.86 -18.36 7.72
N THR A 748 65.66 -17.04 7.71
CA THR A 748 65.47 -16.27 6.47
C THR A 748 66.77 -15.57 6.04
N PRO A 749 67.09 -15.51 4.73
CA PRO A 749 68.14 -14.64 4.22
C PRO A 749 67.91 -13.18 4.64
N GLY A 750 68.98 -12.39 4.77
CA GLY A 750 68.83 -10.96 5.11
C GLY A 750 68.03 -10.21 4.05
N LEU A 751 67.12 -9.33 4.46
CA LEU A 751 66.18 -8.59 3.59
C LEU A 751 66.85 -7.60 2.62
N ASN A 752 68.17 -7.44 2.70
CA ASN A 752 69.01 -6.62 1.79
C ASN A 752 69.88 -7.49 0.86
N ALA A 753 69.46 -8.71 0.54
CA ALA A 753 70.20 -9.60 -0.37
C ALA A 753 70.17 -9.06 -1.82
N LEU A 754 71.23 -9.33 -2.60
CA LEU A 754 71.40 -8.85 -3.97
C LEU A 754 70.47 -9.52 -5.01
N ASP A 755 69.58 -10.42 -4.61
CA ASP A 755 68.68 -11.21 -5.47
C ASP A 755 67.19 -10.99 -5.13
N GLU A 756 66.43 -10.46 -6.09
CA GLU A 756 64.98 -10.19 -6.02
C GLU A 756 64.14 -11.45 -5.73
N TYR A 757 64.58 -12.64 -6.16
CA TYR A 757 63.82 -13.88 -5.92
C TYR A 757 63.91 -14.30 -4.44
N HIS A 758 65.09 -14.21 -3.83
CA HIS A 758 65.27 -14.53 -2.42
C HIS A 758 64.48 -13.60 -1.50
N GLU A 759 64.39 -12.32 -1.85
CA GLU A 759 63.55 -11.37 -1.13
C GLU A 759 62.05 -11.76 -1.22
N THR A 760 61.59 -12.16 -2.40
CA THR A 760 60.20 -12.58 -2.63
C THR A 760 59.84 -13.81 -1.80
N VAL A 761 60.66 -14.87 -1.85
CA VAL A 761 60.40 -16.10 -1.08
C VAL A 761 60.56 -15.84 0.42
N ALA A 762 61.54 -15.03 0.84
CA ALA A 762 61.66 -14.65 2.24
C ALA A 762 60.35 -14.00 2.71
N ARG A 763 59.82 -13.02 1.96
CA ARG A 763 58.54 -12.33 2.24
C ARG A 763 57.35 -13.29 2.32
N GLU A 764 57.26 -14.30 1.47
CA GLU A 764 56.24 -15.36 1.60
C GLU A 764 56.31 -16.07 2.96
N PHE A 765 57.52 -16.44 3.42
CA PHE A 765 57.71 -17.06 4.74
C PHE A 765 57.44 -16.07 5.89
N ILE A 766 57.68 -14.77 5.72
CA ILE A 766 57.29 -13.72 6.67
C ILE A 766 55.76 -13.67 6.81
N GLU A 767 55.03 -13.74 5.70
CA GLU A 767 53.57 -13.81 5.69
C GLU A 767 53.04 -15.12 6.29
N GLU A 768 53.78 -16.21 6.15
CA GLU A 768 53.45 -17.53 6.70
C GLU A 768 53.83 -17.69 8.19
N ALA A 769 54.68 -16.82 8.76
CA ALA A 769 55.11 -16.92 10.15
C ALA A 769 54.02 -16.49 11.15
N ASP A 770 53.83 -17.27 12.22
CA ASP A 770 52.90 -16.97 13.32
C ASP A 770 53.52 -16.03 14.35
N ALA A 771 54.85 -16.10 14.52
CA ALA A 771 55.64 -15.21 15.36
C ALA A 771 56.94 -14.83 14.66
N VAL A 772 57.46 -13.65 14.99
CA VAL A 772 58.71 -13.15 14.41
C VAL A 772 59.70 -12.80 15.52
N VAL A 773 60.95 -13.23 15.35
CA VAL A 773 62.08 -12.76 16.15
C VAL A 773 62.93 -11.88 15.25
N TRP A 774 63.06 -10.61 15.63
CA TRP A 774 63.83 -9.63 14.88
C TRP A 774 65.17 -9.37 15.56
N LEU A 775 66.27 -9.62 14.86
CA LEU A 775 67.63 -9.43 15.33
C LEU A 775 68.17 -8.06 14.89
N PHE A 776 68.43 -7.21 15.87
CA PHE A 776 69.15 -5.95 15.71
C PHE A 776 70.64 -6.17 16.00
N SER A 777 71.53 -5.67 15.14
CA SER A 777 72.97 -5.71 15.43
C SER A 777 73.37 -4.54 16.31
N ALA A 778 74.01 -4.77 17.46
CA ALA A 778 74.52 -3.71 18.34
C ALA A 778 75.49 -2.73 17.65
N THR A 779 76.06 -3.14 16.50
CA THR A 779 76.97 -2.33 15.69
C THR A 779 76.28 -1.44 14.64
N GLN A 780 74.99 -1.66 14.34
CA GLN A 780 74.28 -1.04 13.20
C GLN A 780 72.78 -0.74 13.45
N GLY A 781 72.26 -0.86 14.68
CA GLY A 781 70.81 -0.94 14.93
C GLY A 781 69.98 0.29 14.55
N GLY A 782 68.82 0.04 13.91
CA GLY A 782 67.72 1.00 13.76
C GLY A 782 67.65 1.73 12.41
N THR A 783 67.86 1.03 11.28
CA THR A 783 67.75 1.70 9.97
C THR A 783 66.30 2.00 9.59
N ALA A 784 66.05 3.05 8.79
CA ALA A 784 64.69 3.41 8.35
C ALA A 784 63.97 2.27 7.59
N THR A 785 64.75 1.38 6.96
CA THR A 785 64.28 0.16 6.29
C THR A 785 63.73 -0.87 7.27
N GLU A 786 64.35 -1.05 8.44
CA GLU A 786 63.87 -1.99 9.48
C GLU A 786 62.52 -1.54 10.05
N ALA A 787 62.35 -0.22 10.27
CA ALA A 787 61.10 0.33 10.79
C ALA A 787 59.90 0.10 9.85
N GLY A 788 60.09 0.17 8.53
CA GLY A 788 59.04 -0.09 7.54
C GLY A 788 58.53 -1.54 7.58
N ILE A 789 59.44 -2.52 7.59
CA ILE A 789 59.08 -3.95 7.62
C ILE A 789 58.41 -4.32 8.96
N LEU A 790 58.89 -3.74 10.06
CA LEU A 790 58.28 -3.91 11.38
C LEU A 790 56.86 -3.31 11.43
N ALA A 791 56.62 -2.16 10.77
CA ALA A 791 55.29 -1.60 10.63
C ALA A 791 54.35 -2.52 9.83
N GLU A 792 54.81 -3.10 8.72
CA GLU A 792 54.03 -4.07 7.92
C GLU A 792 53.67 -5.33 8.73
N LEU A 793 54.60 -5.85 9.54
CA LEU A 793 54.36 -6.99 10.43
C LEU A 793 53.30 -6.69 11.50
N ARG A 794 53.34 -5.48 12.08
CA ARG A 794 52.33 -4.99 13.04
C ARG A 794 50.98 -4.78 12.37
N GLU A 795 50.96 -4.16 11.19
CA GLU A 795 49.74 -4.05 10.39
C GLU A 795 49.18 -5.44 10.11
N GLY A 796 50.01 -6.45 9.86
CA GLY A 796 49.60 -7.86 9.75
C GLY A 796 49.20 -8.56 11.05
N GLY A 797 49.20 -7.88 12.20
CA GLY A 797 48.78 -8.37 13.51
C GLY A 797 49.78 -9.28 14.22
N ARG A 798 51.03 -9.33 13.76
CA ARG A 798 52.03 -10.26 14.28
C ARG A 798 52.77 -9.63 15.45
N LYS A 799 53.01 -10.43 16.47
CA LYS A 799 53.86 -10.05 17.61
C LYS A 799 55.33 -10.29 17.25
N VAL A 800 56.18 -9.30 17.50
CA VAL A 800 57.60 -9.34 17.15
C VAL A 800 58.46 -9.26 18.40
N LEU A 801 59.34 -10.24 18.63
CA LEU A 801 60.34 -10.21 19.70
C LEU A 801 61.64 -9.58 19.18
N GLY A 802 62.06 -8.47 19.76
CA GLY A 802 63.33 -7.84 19.42
C GLY A 802 64.50 -8.46 20.17
N VAL A 803 65.58 -8.77 19.47
CA VAL A 803 66.84 -9.26 20.06
C VAL A 803 67.98 -8.36 19.61
N LEU A 804 68.58 -7.62 20.54
CA LEU A 804 69.79 -6.84 20.31
C LEU A 804 70.99 -7.79 20.41
N ASN A 805 71.49 -8.25 19.28
CA ASN A 805 72.58 -9.22 19.18
C ASN A 805 73.96 -8.53 19.11
N LYS A 806 75.03 -9.27 19.43
CA LYS A 806 76.43 -8.80 19.51
C LYS A 806 76.73 -7.83 20.64
N VAL A 807 76.02 -7.92 21.76
CA VAL A 807 76.27 -7.03 22.91
C VAL A 807 77.65 -7.22 23.56
N ASP A 808 78.36 -8.30 23.21
CA ASP A 808 79.76 -8.53 23.55
C ASP A 808 80.73 -7.54 22.88
N THR A 809 80.30 -6.85 21.82
CA THR A 809 81.10 -5.79 21.16
C THR A 809 80.92 -4.42 21.81
N LEU A 810 80.06 -4.30 22.82
CA LEU A 810 79.83 -3.06 23.56
C LEU A 810 80.71 -3.02 24.82
N ASP A 811 81.29 -1.86 25.08
CA ASP A 811 82.32 -1.67 26.11
C ASP A 811 81.76 -1.66 27.55
N SER A 812 80.47 -1.34 27.73
CA SER A 812 79.83 -1.29 29.04
C SER A 812 78.39 -1.81 29.07
N GLU A 813 77.90 -2.19 30.25
CA GLU A 813 76.48 -2.51 30.47
C GLU A 813 75.56 -1.29 30.26
N ALA A 814 76.05 -0.08 30.54
CA ALA A 814 75.28 1.15 30.33
C ALA A 814 74.96 1.38 28.83
N ASP A 815 75.91 1.09 27.93
CA ASP A 815 75.70 1.21 26.48
C ASP A 815 74.66 0.21 25.96
N ARG A 816 74.61 -0.99 26.58
CA ARG A 816 73.59 -2.02 26.27
C ARG A 816 72.20 -1.55 26.67
N ASP A 817 72.07 -0.99 27.87
CA ASP A 817 70.81 -0.50 28.40
C ASP A 817 70.29 0.72 27.62
N GLU A 818 71.19 1.63 27.22
CA GLU A 818 70.87 2.80 26.38
C GLU A 818 70.30 2.36 25.02
N LEU A 819 70.99 1.47 24.31
CA LEU A 819 70.54 0.95 23.00
C LEU A 819 69.24 0.17 23.10
N THR A 820 69.08 -0.63 24.16
CA THR A 820 67.82 -1.38 24.40
C THR A 820 66.66 -0.43 24.67
N THR A 821 66.89 0.64 25.44
CA THR A 821 65.89 1.67 25.72
C THR A 821 65.53 2.43 24.46
N TYR A 822 66.52 2.82 23.65
CA TYR A 822 66.30 3.49 22.37
C TYR A 822 65.41 2.66 21.43
N LEU A 823 65.71 1.37 21.24
CA LEU A 823 64.89 0.49 20.41
C LEU A 823 63.47 0.32 20.97
N ARG A 824 63.33 0.25 22.29
CA ARG A 824 62.01 0.17 22.94
C ARG A 824 61.21 1.46 22.75
N GLU A 825 61.84 2.63 22.82
CA GLU A 825 61.16 3.92 22.61
C GLU A 825 60.77 4.14 21.14
N GLN A 826 61.64 3.76 20.20
CA GLN A 826 61.40 3.93 18.76
C GLN A 826 60.41 2.91 18.18
N LEU A 827 60.45 1.66 18.66
CA LEU A 827 59.75 0.52 18.06
C LEU A 827 58.83 -0.24 19.04
N GLY A 828 58.63 0.30 20.25
CA GLY A 828 57.85 -0.36 21.31
C GLY A 828 56.37 -0.58 21.00
N GLU A 829 55.83 0.08 19.98
CA GLU A 829 54.50 -0.26 19.47
C GLU A 829 54.48 -1.59 18.70
N VAL A 830 55.57 -1.98 18.05
CA VAL A 830 55.67 -3.23 17.27
C VAL A 830 56.26 -4.38 18.09
N LEU A 831 57.29 -4.07 18.89
CA LEU A 831 58.07 -5.05 19.61
C LEU A 831 57.41 -5.40 20.95
N VAL A 832 57.19 -6.70 21.20
CA VAL A 832 56.67 -7.16 22.50
C VAL A 832 57.70 -7.01 23.62
N GLU A 833 58.98 -7.15 23.28
CA GLU A 833 60.11 -7.00 24.19
C GLU A 833 61.40 -6.80 23.37
N VAL A 834 62.44 -6.20 23.96
CA VAL A 834 63.79 -6.08 23.35
C VAL A 834 64.80 -6.66 24.32
N LEU A 835 65.56 -7.66 23.86
CA LEU A 835 66.45 -8.47 24.70
C LEU A 835 67.91 -8.38 24.23
N PRO A 836 68.86 -7.96 25.09
CA PRO A 836 70.28 -8.01 24.76
C PRO A 836 70.80 -9.46 24.78
N LEU A 837 71.55 -9.85 23.75
CA LEU A 837 72.11 -11.20 23.60
C LEU A 837 73.50 -11.17 22.93
N SER A 838 74.38 -12.07 23.36
CA SER A 838 75.52 -12.51 22.54
C SER A 838 75.26 -13.93 22.03
N ALA A 839 74.75 -14.06 20.80
CA ALA A 839 74.45 -15.37 20.22
C ALA A 839 75.70 -16.26 20.09
N ALA A 840 76.89 -15.66 19.92
CA ALA A 840 78.15 -16.39 19.87
C ALA A 840 78.50 -17.05 21.22
N GLN A 841 78.45 -16.28 22.32
CA GLN A 841 78.69 -16.82 23.66
C GLN A 841 77.66 -17.88 24.06
N ALA A 842 76.38 -17.66 23.70
CA ALA A 842 75.32 -18.63 23.89
C ALA A 842 75.57 -19.94 23.12
N LEU A 843 76.00 -19.84 21.86
CA LEU A 843 76.32 -21.02 21.03
C LEU A 843 77.51 -21.79 21.62
N ASP A 844 78.57 -21.10 22.02
CA ASP A 844 79.76 -21.71 22.63
C ASP A 844 79.41 -22.44 23.94
N TYR A 845 78.56 -21.82 24.78
CA TYR A 845 78.04 -22.44 26.01
C TYR A 845 77.23 -23.72 25.71
N ARG A 846 76.33 -23.66 24.71
CA ARG A 846 75.40 -24.76 24.38
C ARG A 846 76.05 -25.90 23.60
N THR A 847 77.11 -25.64 22.82
CA THR A 847 77.79 -26.65 21.99
C THR A 847 79.08 -27.21 22.62
N GLY A 848 79.57 -26.60 23.70
CA GLY A 848 80.76 -27.08 24.41
C GLY A 848 82.09 -26.74 23.72
N ALA A 849 82.12 -25.69 22.89
CA ALA A 849 83.24 -25.39 21.99
C ALA A 849 84.49 -24.80 22.67
N SER A 850 84.39 -24.30 23.92
CA SER A 850 85.47 -23.65 24.67
C SER A 850 85.78 -24.36 26.00
N PRO A 851 87.02 -24.36 26.54
CA PRO A 851 87.34 -25.08 27.79
C PRO A 851 86.56 -24.62 29.04
N ASP A 852 86.05 -23.38 29.04
CA ASP A 852 85.20 -22.80 30.10
C ASP A 852 83.68 -22.95 29.82
N SER A 853 83.30 -23.64 28.73
CA SER A 853 81.89 -23.81 28.35
C SER A 853 81.12 -24.64 29.40
N GLY A 854 79.96 -24.13 29.83
CA GLY A 854 79.10 -24.77 30.83
C GLY A 854 79.28 -24.31 32.28
N GLN A 855 80.21 -23.39 32.59
CA GLN A 855 80.29 -22.75 33.91
C GLN A 855 79.57 -21.40 33.90
N GLY A 856 78.46 -21.29 34.66
CA GLY A 856 77.63 -20.08 34.74
C GLY A 856 76.23 -20.26 34.15
N VAL A 857 75.49 -19.16 34.04
CA VAL A 857 74.13 -19.11 33.48
C VAL A 857 74.21 -19.05 31.96
N ASP A 858 73.43 -19.86 31.25
CA ASP A 858 73.32 -19.83 29.79
C ASP A 858 72.85 -18.42 29.34
N PRO A 859 73.66 -17.66 28.57
CA PRO A 859 73.31 -16.31 28.13
C PRO A 859 72.01 -16.23 27.30
N PHE A 860 71.57 -17.35 26.72
CA PHE A 860 70.36 -17.42 25.90
C PHE A 860 69.09 -17.65 26.73
N THR A 861 69.19 -17.97 28.03
CA THR A 861 68.03 -18.24 28.91
C THR A 861 67.00 -17.09 28.86
N VAL A 862 67.46 -15.84 28.78
CA VAL A 862 66.61 -14.65 28.68
C VAL A 862 65.70 -14.70 27.44
N VAL A 863 66.20 -15.23 26.33
CA VAL A 863 65.45 -15.38 25.08
C VAL A 863 64.54 -16.60 25.16
N ASP A 864 64.98 -17.73 25.74
CA ASP A 864 64.12 -18.90 25.95
C ASP A 864 62.89 -18.52 26.80
N ASP A 865 63.09 -17.81 27.91
CA ASP A 865 62.01 -17.35 28.80
C ASP A 865 61.05 -16.39 28.09
N ALA A 866 61.55 -15.54 27.20
CA ALA A 866 60.70 -14.63 26.43
C ALA A 866 59.94 -15.34 25.31
N LEU A 867 60.56 -16.28 24.60
CA LEU A 867 59.88 -17.11 23.59
C LEU A 867 58.79 -17.95 24.24
N GLU A 868 59.03 -18.49 25.43
CA GLU A 868 58.03 -19.23 26.19
C GLU A 868 56.87 -18.31 26.61
N ARG A 869 57.17 -17.18 27.26
CA ARG A 869 56.18 -16.20 27.75
C ARG A 869 55.33 -15.60 26.64
N HIS A 870 55.93 -15.22 25.51
CA HIS A 870 55.24 -14.44 24.49
C HIS A 870 54.69 -15.27 23.34
N PHE A 871 55.26 -16.45 23.07
CA PHE A 871 54.89 -17.26 21.90
C PHE A 871 54.48 -18.69 22.21
N LEU A 872 55.31 -19.48 22.90
CA LEU A 872 55.08 -20.94 23.02
C LEU A 872 53.95 -21.28 24.00
N ALA A 873 53.89 -20.63 25.16
CA ALA A 873 52.82 -20.84 26.15
C ALA A 873 51.44 -20.46 25.60
N HIS A 874 51.41 -19.47 24.71
CA HIS A 874 50.20 -18.93 24.08
C HIS A 874 50.08 -19.31 22.59
N ALA A 875 50.77 -20.37 22.14
CA ALA A 875 50.86 -20.70 20.72
C ALA A 875 49.49 -20.94 20.07
N ARG A 876 48.55 -21.56 20.79
CA ARG A 876 47.18 -21.79 20.31
C ARG A 876 46.39 -20.49 20.20
N GLU A 877 46.49 -19.62 21.19
CA GLU A 877 45.79 -18.33 21.25
C GLU A 877 46.29 -17.38 20.15
N LEU A 878 47.61 -17.26 19.97
CA LEU A 878 48.21 -16.44 18.91
C LEU A 878 47.77 -16.89 17.52
N LYS A 879 47.75 -18.21 17.28
CA LYS A 879 47.25 -18.74 16.02
C LYS A 879 45.76 -18.46 15.85
N ALA A 880 44.95 -18.67 16.89
CA ALA A 880 43.53 -18.36 16.82
C ALA A 880 43.28 -16.88 16.48
N GLU A 881 44.01 -15.96 17.10
CA GLU A 881 43.93 -14.50 16.87
C GLU A 881 44.25 -14.15 15.41
N LEU A 882 45.39 -14.62 14.89
CA LEU A 882 45.79 -14.38 13.49
C LEU A 882 44.81 -14.99 12.48
N ILE A 883 44.27 -16.17 12.77
CA ILE A 883 43.31 -16.87 11.91
C ILE A 883 41.95 -16.17 11.93
N ARG A 884 41.45 -15.73 13.09
CA ARG A 884 40.22 -14.92 13.18
C ARG A 884 40.35 -13.66 12.35
N ARG A 885 41.48 -12.95 12.46
CA ARG A 885 41.73 -11.74 11.68
C ARG A 885 41.68 -12.00 10.17
N ARG A 886 42.37 -13.04 9.70
CA ARG A 886 42.34 -13.45 8.27
C ARG A 886 40.94 -13.85 7.82
N LEU A 887 40.18 -14.53 8.68
CA LEU A 887 38.79 -14.89 8.39
C LEU A 887 37.93 -13.63 8.25
N THR A 888 38.06 -12.65 9.14
CA THR A 888 37.35 -11.36 9.05
C THR A 888 37.71 -10.61 7.77
N GLU A 889 38.98 -10.55 7.40
CA GLU A 889 39.44 -9.92 6.16
C GLU A 889 38.85 -10.63 4.92
N ALA A 890 38.87 -11.97 4.89
CA ALA A 890 38.29 -12.76 3.80
C ALA A 890 36.77 -12.54 3.67
N LEU A 891 36.04 -12.57 4.78
CA LEU A 891 34.60 -12.33 4.80
C LEU A 891 34.27 -10.89 4.37
N GLY A 892 35.07 -9.91 4.79
CA GLY A 892 34.97 -8.51 4.37
C GLY A 892 35.15 -8.33 2.86
N LEU A 893 36.14 -9.01 2.27
CA LEU A 893 36.37 -9.01 0.82
C LEU A 893 35.18 -9.61 0.05
N ALA A 894 34.69 -10.77 0.49
CA ALA A 894 33.54 -11.42 -0.13
C ALA A 894 32.29 -10.51 -0.04
N ARG A 895 32.05 -9.93 1.14
CA ARG A 895 30.92 -9.01 1.40
C ARG A 895 30.96 -7.79 0.48
N ALA A 896 32.12 -7.13 0.37
CA ALA A 896 32.29 -5.98 -0.51
C ALA A 896 32.01 -6.34 -1.97
N SER A 897 32.48 -7.51 -2.41
CA SER A 897 32.25 -7.98 -3.77
C SER A 897 30.78 -8.33 -4.05
N VAL A 898 30.08 -8.96 -3.10
CA VAL A 898 28.65 -9.26 -3.24
C VAL A 898 27.83 -7.97 -3.25
N LEU A 899 28.18 -6.98 -2.42
CA LEU A 899 27.51 -5.68 -2.40
C LEU A 899 27.67 -4.93 -3.73
N ALA A 900 28.86 -4.99 -4.33
CA ALA A 900 29.11 -4.44 -5.66
C ALA A 900 28.26 -5.13 -6.74
N ALA A 901 28.17 -6.46 -6.70
CA ALA A 901 27.32 -7.23 -7.63
C ALA A 901 25.83 -6.92 -7.45
N VAL A 902 25.35 -6.78 -6.21
CA VAL A 902 23.98 -6.33 -5.91
C VAL A 902 23.72 -4.96 -6.53
N THR A 903 24.63 -4.00 -6.33
CA THR A 903 24.51 -2.64 -6.86
C THR A 903 24.46 -2.63 -8.39
N GLU A 904 25.29 -3.45 -9.04
CA GLU A 904 25.31 -3.58 -10.49
C GLU A 904 24.04 -4.26 -11.04
N LEU A 905 23.55 -5.31 -10.37
CA LEU A 905 22.30 -5.98 -10.71
C LEU A 905 21.09 -5.06 -10.51
N GLU A 906 21.09 -4.23 -9.48
CA GLU A 906 20.09 -3.19 -9.26
C GLU A 906 20.15 -2.12 -10.36
N ARG A 907 21.34 -1.69 -10.76
CA ARG A 907 21.53 -0.76 -11.88
C ARG A 907 21.05 -1.34 -13.20
N ARG A 908 21.28 -2.63 -13.46
CA ARG A 908 20.77 -3.34 -14.65
C ARG A 908 19.27 -3.59 -14.59
N GLY A 909 18.77 -3.83 -13.38
CA GLY A 909 17.35 -4.00 -13.10
C GLY A 909 16.57 -2.69 -13.04
N ALA A 910 17.28 -1.55 -12.95
CA ALA A 910 16.74 -0.20 -13.02
C ALA A 910 16.30 0.10 -14.46
N GLY A 911 15.14 -0.46 -14.82
CA GLY A 911 14.24 0.24 -15.73
C GLY A 911 13.68 1.50 -15.05
N GLU A 912 12.77 2.19 -15.73
CA GLU A 912 12.01 3.26 -15.10
C GLU A 912 11.34 2.78 -13.80
N ASP A 913 11.37 3.62 -12.74
CA ASP A 913 10.62 3.40 -11.51
C ASP A 913 9.16 3.01 -11.83
N PRO A 914 8.64 1.87 -11.32
CA PRO A 914 7.27 1.45 -11.55
C PRO A 914 6.24 2.54 -11.27
N ALA A 915 6.47 3.41 -10.27
CA ALA A 915 5.58 4.52 -9.98
C ALA A 915 5.67 5.61 -11.06
N ALA A 916 6.88 6.03 -11.46
CA ALA A 916 7.08 6.98 -12.58
C ALA A 916 6.54 6.44 -13.92
N ALA A 917 6.71 5.15 -14.18
CA ALA A 917 6.25 4.48 -15.40
C ALA A 917 4.74 4.29 -15.44
N LEU A 918 4.11 4.07 -14.28
CA LEU A 918 2.66 4.08 -14.14
C LEU A 918 2.14 5.51 -14.29
N GLU A 919 2.76 6.49 -13.64
CA GLU A 919 2.39 7.90 -13.74
C GLU A 919 2.47 8.41 -15.19
N ARG A 920 3.51 8.02 -15.95
CA ARG A 920 3.60 8.28 -17.39
C ARG A 920 2.49 7.59 -18.18
N ALA A 921 2.20 6.31 -17.89
CA ALA A 921 1.11 5.59 -18.57
C ALA A 921 -0.25 6.25 -18.26
N THR A 922 -0.54 6.57 -17.00
CA THR A 922 -1.75 7.28 -16.56
C THR A 922 -1.85 8.66 -17.21
N ARG A 923 -0.76 9.44 -17.27
CA ARG A 923 -0.71 10.72 -18.00
C ARG A 923 -1.02 10.55 -19.48
N THR A 924 -0.45 9.53 -20.11
CA THR A 924 -0.65 9.23 -21.54
C THR A 924 -2.09 8.83 -21.82
N LEU A 925 -2.67 7.97 -20.97
CA LEU A 925 -4.07 7.55 -21.09
C LEU A 925 -5.03 8.72 -20.81
N ALA A 926 -4.76 9.55 -19.80
CA ALA A 926 -5.52 10.77 -19.54
C ALA A 926 -5.51 11.70 -20.75
N ARG A 927 -4.33 11.95 -21.35
CA ARG A 927 -4.20 12.71 -22.59
C ARG A 927 -4.97 12.09 -23.75
N PHE A 928 -4.85 10.78 -23.97
CA PHE A 928 -5.63 10.06 -24.99
C PHE A 928 -7.12 10.31 -24.81
N SER A 929 -7.63 10.25 -23.58
CA SER A 929 -9.05 10.43 -23.30
C SER A 929 -9.52 11.87 -23.53
N GLU A 930 -8.71 12.88 -23.21
CA GLU A 930 -9.06 14.27 -23.51
C GLU A 930 -9.02 14.55 -25.02
N GLU A 931 -8.00 14.04 -25.71
CA GLU A 931 -7.89 14.21 -27.17
C GLU A 931 -8.99 13.47 -27.94
N LEU A 932 -9.43 12.31 -27.43
CA LEU A 932 -10.58 11.59 -27.97
C LEU A 932 -11.87 12.38 -27.72
N HIS A 933 -12.06 12.92 -26.51
CA HIS A 933 -13.22 13.75 -26.17
C HIS A 933 -13.32 14.97 -27.09
N GLU A 934 -12.24 15.74 -27.25
CA GLU A 934 -12.20 16.86 -28.18
C GLU A 934 -12.37 16.43 -29.64
N GLY A 935 -11.80 15.29 -30.03
CA GLY A 935 -12.01 14.72 -31.37
C GLY A 935 -13.47 14.43 -31.68
N LEU A 936 -14.24 13.94 -30.69
CA LEU A 936 -15.68 13.70 -30.82
C LEU A 936 -16.50 14.99 -30.84
N LEU A 937 -16.09 16.01 -30.07
CA LEU A 937 -16.74 17.33 -30.12
C LEU A 937 -16.55 18.01 -31.47
N ASN A 938 -15.41 17.78 -32.14
CA ASN A 938 -15.10 18.30 -33.47
C ASN A 938 -15.89 17.63 -34.61
N LEU A 939 -16.75 16.64 -34.29
CA LEU A 939 -17.70 16.09 -35.25
C LEU A 939 -18.83 17.07 -35.58
N ASP A 940 -18.94 18.18 -34.83
CA ASP A 940 -19.81 19.32 -35.12
C ASP A 940 -19.60 19.86 -36.54
N ASP A 941 -18.35 19.96 -37.00
CA ASP A 941 -18.00 20.43 -38.34
C ASP A 941 -18.41 19.43 -39.42
N VAL A 942 -18.32 18.13 -39.15
CA VAL A 942 -18.76 17.08 -40.09
C VAL A 942 -20.28 17.14 -40.23
N LEU A 943 -21.01 17.08 -39.12
CA LEU A 943 -22.47 17.06 -39.15
C LEU A 943 -23.09 18.36 -39.65
N ALA A 944 -22.54 19.52 -39.27
CA ALA A 944 -23.02 20.81 -39.77
C ALA A 944 -22.82 20.94 -41.28
N ARG A 945 -21.66 20.52 -41.80
CA ARG A 945 -21.35 20.54 -43.23
C ARG A 945 -22.26 19.60 -44.02
N GLU A 946 -22.45 18.37 -43.56
CA GLU A 946 -23.34 17.43 -44.25
C GLU A 946 -24.79 17.92 -44.23
N ALA A 947 -25.28 18.44 -43.09
CA ALA A 947 -26.64 18.96 -42.99
C ALA A 947 -26.87 20.21 -43.88
N LEU A 948 -25.85 21.06 -44.06
CA LEU A 948 -25.86 22.16 -45.04
C LEU A 948 -25.86 21.64 -46.48
N SER A 949 -25.04 20.64 -46.77
CA SER A 949 -24.92 20.06 -48.12
C SER A 949 -26.19 19.37 -48.61
N LEU A 950 -26.91 18.71 -47.69
CA LEU A 950 -28.20 18.05 -47.93
C LEU A 950 -29.38 19.03 -47.98
N GLY A 951 -29.13 20.33 -47.74
CA GLY A 951 -30.14 21.38 -47.72
C GLY A 951 -31.18 21.22 -46.59
N ILE A 952 -30.81 20.53 -45.52
CA ILE A 952 -31.66 20.34 -44.33
C ILE A 952 -31.70 21.64 -43.52
N VAL A 953 -30.53 22.28 -43.41
CA VAL A 953 -30.32 23.59 -42.79
C VAL A 953 -29.69 24.54 -43.80
N GLU A 954 -29.92 25.84 -43.63
CA GLU A 954 -29.25 26.88 -44.41
C GLU A 954 -28.78 28.02 -43.51
N ALA A 955 -27.55 28.48 -43.76
CA ALA A 955 -26.96 29.60 -43.05
C ALA A 955 -27.78 30.88 -43.27
N GLY A 956 -28.21 31.51 -42.19
CA GLY A 956 -29.06 32.71 -42.20
C GLY A 956 -30.57 32.42 -42.20
N ALA A 957 -31.01 31.21 -42.59
CA ALA A 957 -32.43 30.84 -42.65
C ALA A 957 -32.84 29.79 -41.58
N GLY A 958 -31.89 29.03 -41.02
CA GLY A 958 -32.20 27.99 -40.03
C GLY A 958 -32.60 26.67 -40.68
N LEU A 959 -33.51 25.93 -40.04
CA LEU A 959 -34.01 24.64 -40.53
C LEU A 959 -34.98 24.84 -41.70
N ARG A 960 -34.63 24.34 -42.89
CA ARG A 960 -35.40 24.52 -44.14
C ARG A 960 -36.50 23.47 -44.30
N ARG A 961 -36.20 22.22 -43.94
CA ARG A 961 -37.12 21.08 -44.04
C ARG A 961 -36.85 20.08 -42.91
N LYS A 962 -37.86 19.26 -42.59
CA LYS A 962 -37.66 18.11 -41.67
C LYS A 962 -36.80 17.06 -42.36
N LEU A 963 -35.95 16.39 -41.59
CA LEU A 963 -35.21 15.22 -42.05
C LEU A 963 -36.20 14.10 -42.40
N ASP A 964 -36.03 13.51 -43.58
CA ASP A 964 -36.67 12.24 -43.92
C ASP A 964 -35.86 11.05 -43.39
N GLU A 965 -36.37 9.85 -43.59
CA GLU A 965 -35.75 8.60 -43.12
C GLU A 965 -34.38 8.36 -43.76
N GLN A 966 -34.18 8.76 -45.02
CA GLN A 966 -32.92 8.58 -45.75
C GLN A 966 -31.85 9.57 -45.29
N ASP A 967 -32.23 10.84 -45.08
CA ASP A 967 -31.35 11.87 -44.51
C ASP A 967 -30.92 11.48 -43.08
N ALA A 968 -31.83 10.93 -42.28
CA ALA A 968 -31.54 10.47 -40.93
C ALA A 968 -30.57 9.28 -40.93
N GLU A 969 -30.84 8.24 -41.71
CA GLU A 969 -29.94 7.09 -41.85
C GLU A 969 -28.53 7.50 -42.31
N TYR A 970 -28.44 8.42 -43.27
CA TYR A 970 -27.16 8.93 -43.77
C TYR A 970 -26.37 9.69 -42.69
N LEU A 971 -27.03 10.57 -41.94
CA LEU A 971 -26.36 11.34 -40.88
C LEU A 971 -25.94 10.46 -39.69
N GLU A 972 -26.72 9.43 -39.35
CA GLU A 972 -26.31 8.44 -38.34
C GLU A 972 -25.08 7.66 -38.80
N ALA A 973 -25.07 7.15 -40.03
CA ALA A 973 -23.93 6.44 -40.60
C ALA A 973 -22.68 7.34 -40.64
N THR A 974 -22.85 8.60 -41.03
CA THR A 974 -21.76 9.59 -41.05
C THR A 974 -21.20 9.83 -39.65
N LEU A 975 -22.06 9.97 -38.64
CA LEU A 975 -21.63 10.13 -37.25
C LEU A 975 -20.86 8.89 -36.76
N GLU A 976 -21.38 7.69 -37.04
CA GLU A 976 -20.74 6.44 -36.66
C GLU A 976 -19.35 6.31 -37.27
N ASP A 977 -19.23 6.52 -38.59
CA ASP A 977 -17.96 6.43 -39.31
C ASP A 977 -16.96 7.48 -38.81
N ALA A 978 -17.40 8.73 -38.63
CA ALA A 978 -16.52 9.80 -38.19
C ALA A 978 -16.06 9.62 -36.73
N ALA A 979 -16.95 9.14 -35.84
CA ALA A 979 -16.59 8.83 -34.46
C ALA A 979 -15.61 7.64 -34.37
N MET A 980 -15.82 6.61 -35.18
CA MET A 980 -14.91 5.47 -35.24
C MET A 980 -13.55 5.84 -35.85
N ALA A 981 -13.53 6.69 -36.89
CA ALA A 981 -12.29 7.22 -37.46
C ALA A 981 -11.50 8.06 -36.45
N ALA A 982 -12.18 8.88 -35.65
CA ALA A 982 -11.55 9.66 -34.58
C ALA A 982 -10.90 8.73 -33.53
N LEU A 983 -11.60 7.66 -33.12
CA LEU A 983 -11.05 6.65 -32.21
C LEU A 983 -9.81 5.95 -32.77
N GLN A 984 -9.91 5.45 -34.00
CA GLN A 984 -8.83 4.71 -34.65
C GLN A 984 -7.60 5.60 -34.85
N THR A 985 -7.79 6.86 -35.22
CA THR A 985 -6.70 7.84 -35.36
C THR A 985 -5.98 8.04 -34.02
N ARG A 986 -6.73 8.16 -32.92
CA ARG A 986 -6.14 8.31 -31.58
C ARG A 986 -5.41 7.04 -31.13
N ILE A 987 -5.97 5.86 -31.40
CA ILE A 987 -5.30 4.58 -31.10
C ILE A 987 -4.02 4.43 -31.91
N ALA A 988 -4.02 4.82 -33.20
CA ALA A 988 -2.83 4.77 -34.04
C ALA A 988 -1.74 5.74 -33.55
N SER A 989 -2.11 6.95 -33.15
CA SER A 989 -1.19 7.91 -32.52
C SER A 989 -0.59 7.34 -31.23
N LEU A 990 -1.42 6.69 -30.39
CA LEU A 990 -0.95 6.03 -29.18
C LEU A 990 -0.03 4.85 -29.48
N ALA A 991 -0.28 4.07 -30.54
CA ALA A 991 0.56 2.95 -30.93
C ALA A 991 1.99 3.38 -31.27
N GLY A 992 2.16 4.59 -31.83
CA GLY A 992 3.48 5.19 -32.08
C GLY A 992 4.27 5.54 -30.81
N GLU A 993 3.60 5.71 -29.68
CA GLU A 993 4.23 6.04 -28.38
C GLU A 993 4.26 4.84 -27.40
N HIS A 994 3.20 4.01 -27.41
CA HIS A 994 2.94 2.93 -26.46
C HIS A 994 2.12 1.78 -27.10
N GLU A 995 2.80 0.91 -27.85
CA GLU A 995 2.20 -0.22 -28.59
C GLU A 995 1.31 -1.15 -27.73
N VAL A 996 1.76 -1.51 -26.52
CA VAL A 996 1.02 -2.40 -25.61
C VAL A 996 -0.31 -1.79 -25.17
N LEU A 997 -0.32 -0.50 -24.84
CA LEU A 997 -1.54 0.20 -24.45
C LEU A 997 -2.52 0.32 -25.61
N ALA A 998 -2.01 0.59 -26.83
CA ALA A 998 -2.82 0.67 -28.03
C ALA A 998 -3.52 -0.67 -28.35
N ASN A 999 -2.79 -1.78 -28.32
CA ASN A 999 -3.36 -3.12 -28.58
C ASN A 999 -4.48 -3.47 -27.60
N LEU A 1000 -4.29 -3.15 -26.32
CA LEU A 1000 -5.31 -3.41 -25.31
C LEU A 1000 -6.57 -2.52 -25.48
N LEU A 1001 -6.40 -1.26 -25.91
CA LEU A 1001 -7.54 -0.40 -26.23
C LEU A 1001 -8.30 -0.88 -27.48
N VAL A 1002 -7.61 -1.45 -28.46
CA VAL A 1002 -8.26 -2.09 -29.62
C VAL A 1002 -9.15 -3.25 -29.15
N GLU A 1003 -8.68 -4.11 -28.26
CA GLU A 1003 -9.47 -5.25 -27.77
C GLU A 1003 -10.69 -4.85 -26.95
N ARG A 1004 -10.62 -3.72 -26.23
CA ARG A 1004 -11.63 -3.37 -25.20
C ARG A 1004 -12.52 -2.21 -25.61
N LEU A 1005 -11.94 -1.12 -26.09
CA LEU A 1005 -12.68 0.12 -26.35
C LEU A 1005 -13.41 0.07 -27.70
N VAL A 1006 -12.83 -0.56 -28.73
CA VAL A 1006 -13.42 -0.63 -30.07
C VAL A 1006 -14.73 -1.44 -30.11
N PRO A 1007 -14.82 -2.65 -29.51
CA PRO A 1007 -16.09 -3.39 -29.50
C PRO A 1007 -17.20 -2.66 -28.75
N TRP A 1008 -16.87 -2.02 -27.63
CA TRP A 1008 -17.81 -1.20 -26.87
C TRP A 1008 -18.30 0.01 -27.69
N ALA A 1009 -17.39 0.75 -28.32
CA ALA A 1009 -17.71 1.94 -29.11
C ALA A 1009 -18.69 1.63 -30.24
N ARG A 1010 -18.47 0.52 -30.96
CA ARG A 1010 -19.40 0.02 -31.99
C ARG A 1010 -20.79 -0.29 -31.42
N GLY A 1011 -20.85 -1.00 -30.29
CA GLY A 1011 -22.12 -1.30 -29.65
C GLY A 1011 -22.86 -0.05 -29.16
N TYR A 1012 -22.14 0.93 -28.63
CA TYR A 1012 -22.69 2.21 -28.20
C TYR A 1012 -23.27 3.00 -29.38
N LEU A 1013 -22.51 3.14 -30.48
CA LEU A 1013 -22.94 3.88 -31.68
C LEU A 1013 -24.16 3.22 -32.33
N ALA A 1014 -24.16 1.88 -32.47
CA ALA A 1014 -25.32 1.15 -32.99
C ALA A 1014 -26.58 1.37 -32.12
N SER A 1015 -26.43 1.38 -30.78
CA SER A 1015 -27.55 1.70 -29.89
C SER A 1015 -27.99 3.17 -29.98
N SER A 1016 -27.08 4.08 -30.31
CA SER A 1016 -27.36 5.51 -30.47
C SER A 1016 -28.11 5.77 -31.78
N ALA A 1017 -27.64 5.17 -32.88
CA ALA A 1017 -28.26 5.22 -34.19
C ALA A 1017 -29.69 4.65 -34.17
N ALA A 1018 -29.90 3.53 -33.46
CA ALA A 1018 -31.24 2.96 -33.26
C ALA A 1018 -32.23 3.90 -32.54
N ARG A 1019 -31.73 4.93 -31.83
CA ARG A 1019 -32.54 5.98 -31.18
C ARG A 1019 -32.66 7.26 -32.00
N GLY A 1020 -32.04 7.33 -33.19
CA GLY A 1020 -32.05 8.54 -34.03
C GLY A 1020 -31.32 9.73 -33.42
N PHE A 1021 -30.16 9.49 -32.79
CA PHE A 1021 -29.38 10.54 -32.12
C PHE A 1021 -28.96 11.71 -33.03
N ALA A 1022 -28.34 11.45 -34.18
CA ALA A 1022 -27.96 12.49 -35.13
C ALA A 1022 -29.19 13.22 -35.71
N GLN A 1023 -30.28 12.48 -35.95
CA GLN A 1023 -31.54 13.08 -36.39
C GLN A 1023 -32.08 14.06 -35.34
N GLU A 1024 -32.13 13.66 -34.08
CA GLU A 1024 -32.57 14.50 -32.96
C GLU A 1024 -31.65 15.71 -32.75
N LEU A 1025 -30.33 15.49 -32.89
CA LEU A 1025 -29.33 16.55 -32.77
C LEU A 1025 -29.54 17.66 -33.81
N ILE A 1026 -29.75 17.32 -35.08
CA ILE A 1026 -30.01 18.30 -36.13
C ILE A 1026 -31.40 18.93 -36.00
N ASN A 1027 -32.43 18.16 -35.61
CA ASN A 1027 -33.76 18.72 -35.37
C ASN A 1027 -33.76 19.76 -34.24
N ARG A 1028 -33.01 19.49 -33.17
CA ARG A 1028 -32.90 20.34 -31.99
C ARG A 1028 -32.05 21.58 -32.24
N HIS A 1029 -30.86 21.40 -32.84
CA HIS A 1029 -29.87 22.47 -32.96
C HIS A 1029 -29.83 23.15 -34.33
N GLY A 1030 -30.48 22.60 -35.35
CA GLY A 1030 -30.47 23.10 -36.73
C GLY A 1030 -31.01 24.53 -36.89
N ARG A 1031 -31.90 24.98 -36.01
CA ARG A 1031 -32.40 26.37 -36.01
C ARG A 1031 -31.32 27.40 -35.73
N ALA A 1032 -30.23 27.01 -35.05
CA ALA A 1032 -29.10 27.90 -34.78
C ALA A 1032 -28.41 28.37 -36.08
N ALA A 1033 -28.59 27.66 -37.20
CA ALA A 1033 -28.10 28.08 -38.51
C ALA A 1033 -28.67 29.43 -38.98
N SER A 1034 -29.81 29.87 -38.43
CA SER A 1034 -30.37 31.22 -38.70
C SER A 1034 -29.41 32.35 -38.28
N ARG A 1035 -28.52 32.09 -37.31
CA ARG A 1035 -27.48 33.01 -36.85
C ARG A 1035 -26.13 32.78 -37.57
N GLY A 1036 -26.10 31.95 -38.59
CA GLY A 1036 -24.91 31.60 -39.37
C GLY A 1036 -24.32 30.23 -39.02
N GLU A 1037 -23.35 29.80 -39.83
CA GLU A 1037 -22.74 28.46 -39.74
C GLU A 1037 -21.99 28.24 -38.41
N GLN A 1038 -21.28 29.25 -37.90
CA GLN A 1038 -20.59 29.15 -36.61
C GLN A 1038 -21.55 28.89 -35.44
N ALA A 1039 -22.75 29.50 -35.47
CA ALA A 1039 -23.76 29.28 -34.45
C ALA A 1039 -24.37 27.86 -34.53
N LEU A 1040 -24.52 27.32 -35.75
CA LEU A 1040 -24.90 25.92 -35.94
C LEU A 1040 -23.85 24.97 -35.38
N ARG A 1041 -22.57 25.16 -35.73
CA ARG A 1041 -21.47 24.31 -35.23
C ARG A 1041 -21.40 24.34 -33.70
N ALA A 1042 -21.45 25.52 -33.09
CA ALA A 1042 -21.45 25.64 -31.63
C ALA A 1042 -22.63 24.91 -30.96
N ALA A 1043 -23.83 24.99 -31.56
CA ALA A 1043 -25.01 24.30 -31.04
C ALA A 1043 -24.92 22.77 -31.20
N VAL A 1044 -24.45 22.29 -32.36
CA VAL A 1044 -24.21 20.85 -32.60
C VAL A 1044 -23.11 20.32 -31.68
N ARG A 1045 -22.02 21.07 -31.49
CA ARG A 1045 -20.95 20.75 -30.52
C ARG A 1045 -21.49 20.58 -29.11
N SER A 1046 -22.41 21.45 -28.69
CA SER A 1046 -23.06 21.35 -27.39
C SER A 1046 -23.85 20.05 -27.25
N GLY A 1047 -24.60 19.64 -28.27
CA GLY A 1047 -25.37 18.39 -28.21
C GLY A 1047 -24.52 17.12 -28.36
N LEU A 1048 -23.32 17.21 -28.95
CA LEU A 1048 -22.35 16.11 -28.98
C LEU A 1048 -21.66 15.86 -27.62
N ARG A 1049 -21.76 16.80 -26.68
CA ARG A 1049 -21.09 16.73 -25.38
C ARG A 1049 -21.44 15.47 -24.60
N ASP A 1050 -22.71 15.08 -24.58
CA ASP A 1050 -23.15 13.86 -23.90
C ASP A 1050 -22.49 12.62 -24.48
N LEU A 1051 -22.42 12.49 -25.81
CA LEU A 1051 -21.75 11.38 -26.47
C LEU A 1051 -20.25 11.36 -26.12
N ALA A 1052 -19.60 12.51 -26.23
CA ALA A 1052 -18.17 12.67 -25.94
C ALA A 1052 -17.85 12.37 -24.46
N ASP A 1053 -18.74 12.73 -23.53
CA ASP A 1053 -18.60 12.45 -22.09
C ASP A 1053 -18.76 10.96 -21.78
N HIS A 1054 -19.73 10.26 -22.38
CA HIS A 1054 -19.87 8.82 -22.20
C HIS A 1054 -18.61 8.06 -22.67
N TRP A 1055 -18.03 8.48 -23.79
CA TRP A 1055 -16.78 7.91 -24.31
C TRP A 1055 -15.59 8.20 -23.41
N ARG A 1056 -15.47 9.42 -22.89
CA ARG A 1056 -14.45 9.80 -21.91
C ARG A 1056 -14.53 8.98 -20.63
N VAL A 1057 -15.73 8.83 -20.07
CA VAL A 1057 -15.97 8.03 -18.86
C VAL A 1057 -15.60 6.57 -19.10
N ASN A 1058 -16.02 5.98 -20.22
CA ASN A 1058 -15.74 4.58 -20.49
C ASN A 1058 -14.27 4.32 -20.84
N ALA A 1059 -13.61 5.20 -21.60
CA ALA A 1059 -12.17 5.14 -21.84
C ALA A 1059 -11.38 5.16 -20.52
N ARG A 1060 -11.72 6.09 -19.61
CA ARG A 1060 -11.14 6.15 -18.25
C ARG A 1060 -11.46 4.93 -17.39
N SER A 1061 -12.62 4.30 -17.59
CA SER A 1061 -12.96 3.04 -16.91
C SER A 1061 -12.05 1.90 -17.39
N CYS A 1062 -11.85 1.77 -18.70
CA CYS A 1062 -10.93 0.80 -19.29
C CYS A 1062 -9.48 1.04 -18.81
N PHE A 1063 -9.09 2.30 -18.59
CA PHE A 1063 -7.75 2.63 -18.07
C PHE A 1063 -7.49 2.06 -16.68
N ARG A 1064 -8.48 2.07 -15.79
CA ARG A 1064 -8.32 1.48 -14.45
C ARG A 1064 -8.05 -0.02 -14.52
N GLU A 1065 -8.62 -0.72 -15.50
CA GLU A 1065 -8.34 -2.14 -15.75
C GLU A 1065 -6.99 -2.36 -16.46
N LEU A 1066 -6.59 -1.41 -17.31
CA LEU A 1066 -5.30 -1.41 -17.98
C LEU A 1066 -4.14 -1.13 -17.03
N GLU A 1067 -4.31 -0.22 -16.09
CA GLU A 1067 -3.39 0.01 -14.98
C GLU A 1067 -3.22 -1.26 -14.15
N ARG A 1068 -4.30 -2.01 -13.89
CA ARG A 1068 -4.23 -3.36 -13.27
C ARG A 1068 -3.43 -4.33 -14.13
N ALA A 1069 -3.68 -4.40 -15.43
CA ALA A 1069 -2.93 -5.29 -16.33
C ALA A 1069 -1.44 -4.90 -16.45
N LEU A 1070 -1.13 -3.60 -16.51
CA LEU A 1070 0.23 -3.08 -16.63
C LEU A 1070 1.03 -3.28 -15.34
N ALA A 1071 0.39 -3.10 -14.18
CA ALA A 1071 0.98 -3.36 -12.89
C ALA A 1071 1.16 -4.86 -12.63
N ARG A 1072 0.22 -5.70 -13.06
CA ARG A 1072 0.36 -7.18 -13.08
C ARG A 1072 1.55 -7.61 -13.91
N ALA A 1073 1.65 -7.14 -15.15
CA ALA A 1073 2.73 -7.45 -16.06
C ALA A 1073 4.10 -6.97 -15.54
N ARG A 1074 4.16 -5.79 -14.90
CA ARG A 1074 5.41 -5.20 -14.38
C ARG A 1074 5.85 -5.76 -13.03
N ARG A 1075 4.93 -6.16 -12.13
CA ARG A 1075 5.26 -6.84 -10.87
C ARG A 1075 5.60 -8.32 -11.09
N SER A 1076 4.99 -8.97 -12.08
CA SER A 1076 5.46 -10.26 -12.57
C SER A 1076 6.83 -10.17 -13.26
N SER A 1077 7.24 -8.98 -13.69
CA SER A 1077 8.56 -8.72 -14.26
C SER A 1077 9.46 -8.00 -13.25
N THR A 1078 9.75 -8.62 -12.11
CA THR A 1078 11.09 -8.38 -11.55
C THR A 1078 12.05 -8.84 -12.62
N SER A 1079 12.73 -7.90 -13.28
CA SER A 1079 13.78 -8.28 -14.22
C SER A 1079 14.71 -9.24 -13.48
N ALA A 1080 15.17 -10.30 -14.15
CA ALA A 1080 16.04 -11.29 -13.51
C ALA A 1080 17.17 -10.64 -12.68
N PRO A 1081 17.79 -9.50 -13.10
CA PRO A 1081 18.76 -8.79 -12.28
C PRO A 1081 18.22 -8.30 -10.92
N ARG A 1082 17.02 -7.70 -10.87
CA ARG A 1082 16.45 -7.15 -9.63
C ARG A 1082 16.03 -8.25 -8.64
N ALA A 1083 15.51 -9.37 -9.14
CA ALA A 1083 15.16 -10.53 -8.29
C ALA A 1083 16.41 -11.14 -7.64
N GLU A 1084 17.48 -11.22 -8.43
CA GLU A 1084 18.73 -11.80 -7.98
C GLU A 1084 19.51 -10.87 -7.04
N ALA A 1085 19.47 -9.55 -7.27
CA ALA A 1085 19.98 -8.56 -6.32
C ALA A 1085 19.31 -8.70 -4.94
N LEU A 1086 17.98 -8.84 -4.93
CA LEU A 1086 17.21 -9.02 -3.71
C LEU A 1086 17.56 -10.32 -2.99
N ARG A 1087 17.72 -11.43 -3.75
CA ARG A 1087 18.19 -12.72 -3.22
C ARG A 1087 19.56 -12.58 -2.57
N LEU A 1088 20.55 -11.99 -3.25
CA LEU A 1088 21.89 -11.79 -2.71
C LEU A 1088 21.87 -10.95 -1.42
N ARG A 1089 21.09 -9.87 -1.40
CA ARG A 1089 20.99 -8.99 -0.23
C ARG A 1089 20.31 -9.66 0.96
N SER A 1090 19.29 -10.47 0.72
CA SER A 1090 18.49 -11.08 1.77
C SER A 1090 19.01 -12.42 2.27
N SER A 1091 19.87 -13.11 1.50
CA SER A 1091 20.45 -14.40 1.88
C SER A 1091 21.96 -14.36 2.09
N VAL A 1092 22.72 -14.05 1.04
CA VAL A 1092 24.18 -14.13 1.05
C VAL A 1092 24.79 -13.06 1.96
N LEU A 1093 24.39 -11.80 1.82
CA LEU A 1093 24.94 -10.72 2.65
C LEU A 1093 24.61 -10.95 4.13
N VAL A 1094 23.38 -11.36 4.45
CA VAL A 1094 22.99 -11.67 5.82
C VAL A 1094 23.80 -12.84 6.41
N ALA A 1095 24.08 -13.87 5.62
CA ALA A 1095 24.90 -14.99 6.05
C ALA A 1095 26.36 -14.57 6.32
N LEU A 1096 26.93 -13.72 5.45
CA LEU A 1096 28.26 -13.16 5.63
C LEU A 1096 28.33 -12.27 6.87
N ASP A 1097 27.37 -11.35 7.04
CA ASP A 1097 27.29 -10.47 8.20
C ASP A 1097 27.17 -11.27 9.50
N GLY A 1098 26.35 -12.33 9.51
CA GLY A 1098 26.21 -13.21 10.67
C GLY A 1098 27.51 -13.91 11.08
N LEU A 1099 28.36 -14.31 10.12
CA LEU A 1099 29.68 -14.87 10.41
C LEU A 1099 30.64 -13.81 10.95
N VAL A 1100 30.63 -12.61 10.38
CA VAL A 1100 31.48 -11.50 10.84
C VAL A 1100 31.15 -11.11 12.28
N ASP A 1101 29.86 -11.02 12.62
CA ASP A 1101 29.41 -10.71 13.97
C ASP A 1101 29.89 -11.77 14.97
N GLN A 1102 29.77 -13.06 14.63
CA GLN A 1102 30.23 -14.16 15.49
C GLN A 1102 31.74 -14.13 15.73
N VAL A 1103 32.55 -13.89 14.67
CA VAL A 1103 34.02 -13.78 14.80
C VAL A 1103 34.42 -12.56 15.64
N SER A 1104 33.63 -11.47 15.60
CA SER A 1104 33.92 -10.21 16.31
C SER A 1104 33.53 -10.23 17.80
N ILE A 1105 32.45 -10.92 18.16
CA ILE A 1105 31.97 -11.03 19.56
C ILE A 1105 33.02 -11.74 20.43
N GLU A 1106 33.63 -12.81 19.93
CA GLU A 1106 34.65 -13.57 20.67
C GLU A 1106 35.96 -12.79 20.86
N ALA A 1107 36.34 -11.96 19.89
CA ALA A 1107 37.51 -11.08 20.02
C ALA A 1107 37.37 -10.09 21.20
N SER A 1108 36.14 -9.78 21.61
CA SER A 1108 35.83 -8.85 22.71
C SER A 1108 35.62 -9.53 24.06
N SER A 1109 35.37 -10.85 24.09
CA SER A 1109 35.20 -11.62 25.34
C SER A 1109 36.51 -12.22 25.86
N GLU A 1110 37.53 -12.35 25.01
CA GLU A 1110 38.86 -12.85 25.37
C GLU A 1110 39.89 -11.74 25.68
N SER A 1111 39.60 -10.46 25.37
CA SER A 1111 40.40 -9.29 25.78
C SER A 1111 40.03 -8.83 27.19
#